data_AF-A0A8T7FMI2-F1
#
_entry.id   AF-A0A8T7FMI2-F1
#
_cell.length_a   1.000
_cell.length_b   1.000
_cell.length_c   1.000
_cell.angle_alpha   90.00
_cell.angle_beta   90.00
_cell.angle_gamma   90.00
#
_symmetry.space_group_name_H-M   'P 1'
#
loop_
_entity.id
_entity.type
_entity.pdbx_description
1 polymer ?
#
loop_
_entity_poly.entity_id
_entity_poly.type
_entity_poly.pdbx_seq_one_letter_code
_entity_poly.pdbx_strand_id
1 'polypeptide(L)'
;MFRKKVIFRSFAILAVFVIVLSLAGPARAACTDPLGCVTLGATDPIHIAYLFDLSGPAAGLGLEETRGVEIAIDDSGGNILGHTVQFDGQDGACTNSGGSTAGQILDDDSTIVAVVGTTCSNEAMGAMPYLSAAGFSVVSPSNTNALLTKPGDPNHYDGYLRVSWNDSIQGETAANYAYTTMGLTSAAVIDNGSPYSTGIAQSFADEFIALGGTITTQQTVDPGDTTDIDAKLAIVAGTSPALLYIPVFSPEGVYILDNLPAGLTGVQVFGADGLWDPNMNSSSNEEGLLLTSYDFTATRNSDFVTKFLPAYNTKYGTGPSNAFHSHAYDAFMLIKAAIESVAVETAPGEHQIGRQALRDALYGTTNHHGLTGNLTCDANGDCADASMSVYQFHADQFPPEYLAPEKIGLVTDAAGLGDLSFNYMAYQGVLQAKTAFGILSTLYWPSDSAQYQSTLEQCADEGNGLCFAVGFSMADAVLNAATARPGTNYAILDFGWDTPPANLRGIQFDAKQVGYLAGTLAGKMSATGDVGVVAGMEIPPVIAFVEGYRNGAQCSGNIDVLVNYTGTFGDPAAGEAATADMISRGADVIFAAAGPTGNGAILYSAQNGVWSIGVDTDQYLTVFDDGGVAGSDKLLTSAMKRLDKAVYITTEDHLNGTFSSGTVTYGLVDDGVGLAPFHETDTVIPQTVKDELDAVKQGIINGTVNIDYPCRPRFHAELVENDVFGVDWLPFTDITLTIDDPANGAGVDFTDTKMTDTNGFVMFDNLGTIVLVPDMFVSMTDGTYNKTHTIVPLTVVGVDAVTDRVWGTGVPGHQLNIQRCDPVGCSWRRWATVQGDGTWQVDFSVPGGPSPEEKNILDILSGMRGEALYPDPDADHTDVQWAAPILPPFKSIALQDGWILESTETSNRGGTLNNSMSTLWIGDDAGNRQYRAILSFDTSILPPGAVITSVTLKFKYSGRTGTLPFSTHGNLLVDVRKGAFSNNPSLQLGDFRGAATKNALFSITNTKVYNWYILTFSPAQFNYINRTGVTQFRLRFTKDDNNDFGADILKIFSGNAGAANRPQLVIEYYIP
;
A
#
# COMPACT_ATOMS: atom_id res chain seq x y z
N MET A 1 5.92 81.11 26.73
CA MET A 1 5.72 81.83 28.00
C MET A 1 6.83 81.39 28.96
N PHE A 2 7.73 82.26 29.42
CA PHE A 2 7.60 83.06 30.66
C PHE A 2 7.34 82.18 31.92
N ARG A 3 8.13 82.19 33.02
CA ARG A 3 9.33 83.00 33.39
C ARG A 3 9.93 82.56 34.77
N LYS A 4 11.16 83.03 35.09
CA LYS A 4 11.79 83.16 36.45
C LYS A 4 12.33 81.85 37.10
N LYS A 5 13.33 81.80 38.00
CA LYS A 5 14.45 82.66 38.49
C LYS A 5 15.33 81.78 39.47
N VAL A 6 16.54 82.10 39.97
CA VAL A 6 17.79 82.82 39.55
C VAL A 6 18.78 82.89 40.77
N ILE A 7 20.07 83.26 40.60
CA ILE A 7 21.07 83.72 41.64
C ILE A 7 21.69 82.61 42.54
N PHE A 8 22.99 82.56 42.94
CA PHE A 8 24.22 83.35 42.68
C PHE A 8 25.54 82.56 42.96
N ARG A 9 26.64 83.02 42.31
CA ARG A 9 28.06 83.18 42.76
C ARG A 9 28.54 82.46 44.05
N SER A 10 29.76 81.89 44.10
CA SER A 10 31.03 82.66 44.01
C SER A 10 32.29 81.79 43.76
N PHE A 11 33.25 82.33 43.02
CA PHE A 11 34.63 81.82 42.87
C PHE A 11 35.55 82.43 43.94
N ALA A 12 36.48 81.64 44.51
CA ALA A 12 37.90 82.02 44.82
C ALA A 12 38.59 81.14 45.90
N ILE A 13 38.59 79.80 45.76
CA ILE A 13 39.65 78.94 46.35
C ILE A 13 39.98 77.85 45.32
N LEU A 14 41.05 78.04 44.53
CA LEU A 14 41.48 77.07 43.52
C LEU A 14 42.99 77.21 43.26
N ALA A 15 43.78 76.22 43.68
CA ALA A 15 45.13 75.86 43.17
C ALA A 15 45.95 74.91 44.08
N VAL A 16 45.56 74.65 45.34
CA VAL A 16 46.39 73.87 46.31
C VAL A 16 45.73 72.56 46.77
N PHE A 17 44.55 72.21 46.26
CA PHE A 17 43.80 71.00 46.65
C PHE A 17 43.79 69.93 45.54
N VAL A 18 44.97 69.59 45.00
CA VAL A 18 45.13 68.71 43.82
C VAL A 18 45.59 67.27 44.18
N ILE A 19 45.90 66.96 45.44
CA ILE A 19 46.46 65.64 45.83
C ILE A 19 45.84 65.05 47.13
N VAL A 20 44.50 65.01 47.25
CA VAL A 20 43.78 64.05 48.15
C VAL A 20 42.35 63.71 47.63
N LEU A 21 42.16 63.53 46.32
CA LEU A 21 40.86 63.08 45.77
C LEU A 21 41.08 62.05 44.64
N SER A 22 41.53 60.86 45.03
CA SER A 22 41.71 59.70 44.13
C SER A 22 41.59 58.36 44.85
N LEU A 23 40.69 58.25 45.83
CA LEU A 23 40.39 57.01 46.59
C LEU A 23 38.88 56.84 46.83
N ALA A 24 38.08 57.11 45.80
CA ALA A 24 36.72 56.61 45.68
C ALA A 24 36.59 56.01 44.28
N GLY A 25 36.70 54.68 44.18
CA GLY A 25 36.33 53.97 42.96
C GLY A 25 34.84 54.13 42.67
N PRO A 26 34.37 53.76 41.46
CA PRO A 26 32.94 53.67 41.21
C PRO A 26 32.31 52.74 42.25
N ALA A 27 31.16 53.12 42.80
CA ALA A 27 30.44 52.26 43.71
C ALA A 27 30.02 50.99 42.95
N ARG A 28 30.44 49.80 43.43
CA ARG A 28 29.97 48.51 42.89
C ARG A 28 28.44 48.51 42.86
N ALA A 29 27.87 47.97 41.79
CA ALA A 29 26.42 47.83 41.67
C ALA A 29 25.89 47.02 42.87
N ALA A 30 24.88 47.55 43.54
CA ALA A 30 24.22 46.82 44.62
C ALA A 30 23.39 45.69 43.99
N CYS A 31 23.61 44.45 44.44
CA CYS A 31 22.81 43.31 44.03
C CYS A 31 21.32 43.58 44.31
N THR A 32 20.47 43.37 43.31
CA THR A 32 19.00 43.49 43.41
C THR A 32 18.27 42.17 43.15
N ASP A 33 19.00 41.07 43.04
CA ASP A 33 18.44 39.73 42.84
C ASP A 33 17.68 39.27 44.10
N PRO A 34 16.44 38.74 43.99
CA PRO A 34 15.64 38.30 45.14
C PRO A 34 16.29 37.20 46.01
N LEU A 35 17.12 36.33 45.42
CA LEU A 35 17.84 35.26 46.11
C LEU A 35 19.29 35.65 46.43
N GLY A 36 19.68 36.90 46.14
CA GLY A 36 21.04 37.41 46.31
C GLY A 36 21.96 37.13 45.12
N CYS A 37 23.21 37.59 45.22
CA CYS A 37 24.19 37.45 44.14
C CYS A 37 25.54 36.97 44.66
N VAL A 38 26.20 36.09 43.90
CA VAL A 38 27.64 35.86 44.04
C VAL A 38 28.37 37.02 43.34
N THR A 39 29.37 37.61 43.99
CA THR A 39 30.17 38.71 43.44
C THR A 39 31.63 38.29 43.38
N LEU A 40 32.20 38.30 42.17
CA LEU A 40 33.52 37.79 41.84
C LEU A 40 34.45 38.95 41.52
N GLY A 41 35.54 39.09 42.26
CA GLY A 41 36.67 39.94 41.89
C GLY A 41 37.47 39.34 40.72
N ALA A 42 38.33 40.15 40.09
CA ALA A 42 39.04 39.81 38.86
C ALA A 42 40.01 38.61 38.91
N THR A 43 40.16 37.96 40.07
CA THR A 43 40.96 36.75 40.29
C THR A 43 40.22 35.67 41.07
N ASP A 44 38.96 35.90 41.44
CA ASP A 44 38.19 34.97 42.26
C ASP A 44 37.65 33.85 41.35
N PRO A 45 37.65 32.57 41.78
CA PRO A 45 37.16 31.47 40.96
C PRO A 45 35.63 31.48 40.88
N ILE A 46 35.08 30.91 39.81
CA ILE A 46 33.67 30.49 39.80
C ILE A 46 33.59 29.16 40.53
N HIS A 47 33.00 29.17 41.73
CA HIS A 47 32.81 27.97 42.54
C HIS A 47 31.49 27.29 42.14
N ILE A 48 31.59 26.10 41.55
CA ILE A 48 30.47 25.20 41.31
C ILE A 48 30.70 24.00 42.24
N ALA A 49 29.76 23.69 43.12
CA ALA A 49 29.94 22.58 44.04
C ALA A 49 29.46 21.25 43.44
N TYR A 50 29.90 20.13 44.00
CA TYR A 50 29.23 18.84 43.82
C TYR A 50 28.55 18.33 45.10
N LEU A 51 27.52 17.51 44.90
CA LEU A 51 27.01 16.60 45.91
C LEU A 51 26.85 15.24 45.23
N PHE A 52 27.79 14.33 45.44
CA PHE A 52 27.84 13.03 44.76
C PHE A 52 27.96 11.89 45.77
N ASP A 53 27.64 10.67 45.35
CA ASP A 53 27.95 9.46 46.12
C ASP A 53 29.37 8.99 45.78
N LEU A 54 30.30 9.17 46.72
CA LEU A 54 31.73 8.85 46.55
C LEU A 54 32.20 7.74 47.49
N SER A 55 31.32 7.15 48.29
CA SER A 55 31.62 6.03 49.18
C SER A 55 30.46 5.03 49.28
N GLY A 56 30.72 3.84 49.82
CA GLY A 56 29.70 2.79 49.88
C GLY A 56 29.43 2.10 48.53
N PRO A 57 28.27 1.41 48.37
CA PRO A 57 28.01 0.55 47.22
C PRO A 57 27.86 1.25 45.88
N ALA A 58 27.25 2.45 45.85
CA ALA A 58 26.96 3.19 44.61
C ALA A 58 28.05 4.21 44.21
N ALA A 59 29.18 4.23 44.91
CA ALA A 59 30.34 5.11 44.66
C ALA A 59 30.89 5.05 43.21
N GLY A 60 30.59 3.99 42.46
CA GLY A 60 30.90 3.90 41.03
C GLY A 60 30.12 4.91 40.17
N LEU A 61 28.92 5.32 40.59
CA LEU A 61 28.10 6.31 39.89
C LEU A 61 28.70 7.71 40.05
N GLY A 62 28.88 8.19 41.28
CA GLY A 62 29.46 9.52 41.55
C GLY A 62 30.91 9.67 41.07
N LEU A 63 31.67 8.57 40.98
CA LEU A 63 32.99 8.57 40.33
C LEU A 63 32.90 8.88 38.82
N GLU A 64 31.96 8.27 38.09
CA GLU A 64 31.78 8.55 36.67
C GLU A 64 31.19 9.95 36.43
N GLU A 65 30.30 10.41 37.31
CA GLU A 65 29.79 11.80 37.29
C GLU A 65 30.92 12.81 37.49
N THR A 66 31.80 12.58 38.47
CA THR A 66 33.00 13.39 38.70
C THR A 66 33.88 13.46 37.45
N ARG A 67 34.13 12.32 36.78
CA ARG A 67 34.89 12.27 35.52
C ARG A 67 34.19 13.01 34.38
N GLY A 68 32.86 12.95 34.32
CA GLY A 68 32.04 13.71 33.37
C GLY A 68 32.24 15.22 33.50
N VAL A 69 32.09 15.75 34.72
CA VAL A 69 32.31 17.19 35.01
C VAL A 69 33.77 17.58 34.78
N GLU A 70 34.73 16.75 35.19
CA GLU A 70 36.16 17.01 34.98
C GLU A 70 36.53 17.14 33.50
N ILE A 71 35.84 16.46 32.58
CA ILE A 71 36.03 16.63 31.12
C ILE A 71 35.31 17.89 30.63
N ALA A 72 34.12 18.21 31.14
CA ALA A 72 33.39 19.43 30.78
C ALA A 72 34.16 20.72 31.19
N ILE A 73 34.85 20.68 32.33
CA ILE A 73 35.78 21.72 32.78
C ILE A 73 36.96 21.85 31.80
N ASP A 74 37.59 20.75 31.40
CA ASP A 74 38.71 20.75 30.44
C ASP A 74 38.28 21.28 29.05
N ASP A 75 37.13 20.86 28.53
CA ASP A 75 36.55 21.32 27.27
C ASP A 75 36.17 22.81 27.33
N SER A 76 35.81 23.32 28.50
CA SER A 76 35.63 24.74 28.79
C SER A 76 36.95 25.51 28.94
N GLY A 77 38.10 24.85 28.79
CA GLY A 77 39.43 25.44 28.99
C GLY A 77 39.73 25.80 30.44
N GLY A 78 39.11 25.13 31.41
CA GLY A 78 39.28 25.33 32.85
C GLY A 78 38.73 26.66 33.40
N ASN A 79 37.97 27.41 32.61
CA ASN A 79 37.48 28.74 33.00
C ASN A 79 36.08 29.06 32.45
N ILE A 80 35.37 29.95 33.13
CA ILE A 80 34.09 30.52 32.72
C ILE A 80 34.23 32.03 32.83
N LEU A 81 33.93 32.77 31.75
CA LEU A 81 34.09 34.26 31.69
C LEU A 81 35.49 34.77 32.12
N GLY A 82 36.54 33.95 31.96
CA GLY A 82 37.91 34.26 32.38
C GLY A 82 38.25 33.95 33.84
N HIS A 83 37.27 33.53 34.66
CA HIS A 83 37.48 33.02 36.02
C HIS A 83 37.79 31.53 35.98
N THR A 84 38.79 31.06 36.71
CA THR A 84 39.06 29.62 36.88
C THR A 84 37.88 28.93 37.58
N VAL A 85 37.54 27.72 37.15
CA VAL A 85 36.53 26.91 37.84
C VAL A 85 37.13 26.31 39.12
N GLN A 86 36.46 26.51 40.24
CA GLN A 86 36.65 25.73 41.47
C GLN A 86 35.52 24.69 41.53
N PHE A 87 35.89 23.42 41.68
CA PHE A 87 34.96 22.29 41.74
C PHE A 87 35.36 21.37 42.89
N ASP A 88 34.69 21.56 44.03
CA ASP A 88 34.77 20.71 45.22
C ASP A 88 33.37 20.55 45.85
N GLY A 89 33.20 19.73 46.88
CA GLY A 89 31.85 19.31 47.26
C GLY A 89 31.79 18.33 48.42
N GLN A 90 30.65 17.66 48.55
CA GLN A 90 30.33 16.75 49.65
C GLN A 90 29.92 15.35 49.15
N ASP A 91 30.20 14.35 49.97
CA ASP A 91 29.75 12.96 49.78
C ASP A 91 28.36 12.78 50.41
N GLY A 92 27.36 12.41 49.62
CA GLY A 92 25.99 12.16 50.08
C GLY A 92 25.74 10.73 50.59
N ALA A 93 26.68 9.82 50.37
CA ALA A 93 26.62 8.40 50.77
C ALA A 93 25.33 7.67 50.31
N CYS A 94 24.69 8.11 49.23
CA CYS A 94 23.42 7.61 48.68
C CYS A 94 22.23 7.61 49.70
N THR A 95 22.30 8.41 50.77
CA THR A 95 21.28 8.44 51.85
C THR A 95 20.63 9.80 52.06
N ASN A 96 19.36 9.79 52.47
CA ASN A 96 18.64 11.00 52.90
C ASN A 96 19.35 11.77 54.03
N SER A 97 19.94 11.05 55.00
CA SER A 97 20.72 11.64 56.09
C SER A 97 22.06 12.22 55.65
N GLY A 98 22.74 11.56 54.70
CA GLY A 98 23.98 12.06 54.10
C GLY A 98 23.71 13.31 53.27
N GLY A 99 22.73 13.25 52.35
CA GLY A 99 22.23 14.41 51.59
C GLY A 99 21.81 15.59 52.47
N SER A 100 21.10 15.34 53.59
CA SER A 100 20.76 16.39 54.57
C SER A 100 21.99 17.05 55.19
N THR A 101 23.02 16.26 55.51
CA THR A 101 24.26 16.75 56.13
C THR A 101 25.10 17.53 55.10
N ALA A 102 25.22 17.00 53.88
CA ALA A 102 25.89 17.66 52.77
C ALA A 102 25.20 18.97 52.38
N GLY A 103 23.87 18.99 52.32
CA GLY A 103 23.07 20.20 52.03
C GLY A 103 23.33 21.33 53.02
N GLN A 104 23.40 21.03 54.32
CA GLN A 104 23.75 22.00 55.36
C GLN A 104 25.19 22.53 55.22
N ILE A 105 26.16 21.67 54.91
CA ILE A 105 27.56 22.10 54.75
C ILE A 105 27.73 23.02 53.53
N LEU A 106 26.98 22.76 52.45
CA LEU A 106 26.99 23.60 51.26
C LEU A 106 26.20 24.91 51.45
N ASP A 107 25.12 24.94 52.25
CA ASP A 107 24.33 26.17 52.48
C ASP A 107 25.10 27.27 53.24
N ASP A 108 26.06 26.88 54.08
CA ASP A 108 26.97 27.80 54.79
C ASP A 108 28.02 28.45 53.86
N ASP A 109 28.30 27.90 52.65
CA ASP A 109 29.27 28.48 51.70
C ASP A 109 28.61 29.42 50.67
N SER A 110 28.55 30.69 51.05
CA SER A 110 28.08 31.79 50.20
C SER A 110 28.83 31.99 48.85
N THR A 111 30.00 31.37 48.64
CA THR A 111 30.77 31.49 47.39
C THR A 111 30.23 30.61 46.26
N ILE A 112 29.53 29.52 46.59
CA ILE A 112 28.98 28.57 45.62
C ILE A 112 27.98 29.28 44.70
N VAL A 113 28.14 29.12 43.39
CA VAL A 113 27.24 29.66 42.36
C VAL A 113 26.07 28.71 42.11
N ALA A 114 26.37 27.43 41.88
CA ALA A 114 25.43 26.34 41.62
C ALA A 114 26.02 25.00 42.08
N VAL A 115 25.19 23.94 42.10
CA VAL A 115 25.60 22.57 42.49
C VAL A 115 25.32 21.60 41.33
N VAL A 116 26.28 20.73 41.00
CA VAL A 116 26.04 19.52 40.20
C VAL A 116 25.73 18.36 41.14
N GLY A 117 24.60 17.68 40.94
CA GLY A 117 24.15 16.60 41.82
C GLY A 117 22.64 16.62 42.08
N THR A 118 22.09 15.67 42.82
CA THR A 118 22.82 14.59 43.51
C THR A 118 23.05 13.37 42.62
N THR A 119 23.78 12.37 43.12
CA THR A 119 23.92 11.05 42.46
C THR A 119 22.65 10.22 42.69
N CYS A 120 22.25 10.05 43.95
CA CYS A 120 21.08 9.26 44.31
C CYS A 120 19.87 10.16 44.62
N SER A 121 18.70 9.84 44.07
CA SER A 121 17.43 10.56 44.33
C SER A 121 17.11 10.71 45.83
N ASN A 122 17.53 9.74 46.65
CA ASN A 122 17.37 9.75 48.10
C ASN A 122 18.21 10.85 48.80
N GLU A 123 19.37 11.21 48.23
CA GLU A 123 20.20 12.32 48.73
C GLU A 123 19.54 13.66 48.42
N ALA A 124 19.00 13.85 47.21
CA ALA A 124 18.29 15.09 46.86
C ALA A 124 17.08 15.35 47.76
N MET A 125 16.30 14.30 48.09
CA MET A 125 15.22 14.39 49.08
C MET A 125 15.70 14.88 50.46
N GLY A 126 16.98 14.68 50.81
CA GLY A 126 17.58 15.21 52.04
C GLY A 126 18.23 16.59 51.87
N ALA A 127 18.88 16.84 50.74
CA ALA A 127 19.68 18.03 50.47
C ALA A 127 18.84 19.24 50.03
N MET A 128 17.84 19.03 49.17
CA MET A 128 17.07 20.12 48.56
C MET A 128 16.35 21.06 49.54
N PRO A 129 15.83 20.62 50.70
CA PRO A 129 15.28 21.53 51.71
C PRO A 129 16.23 22.65 52.16
N TYR A 130 17.54 22.39 52.13
CA TYR A 130 18.59 23.34 52.50
C TYR A 130 19.06 24.15 51.30
N LEU A 131 19.44 23.46 50.21
CA LEU A 131 19.99 24.08 49.00
C LEU A 131 18.99 25.02 48.32
N SER A 132 17.71 24.64 48.24
CA SER A 132 16.64 25.47 47.67
C SER A 132 16.41 26.74 48.51
N ALA A 133 16.40 26.60 49.83
CA ALA A 133 16.19 27.70 50.79
C ALA A 133 17.36 28.70 50.81
N ALA A 134 18.59 28.23 50.56
CA ALA A 134 19.77 29.07 50.34
C ALA A 134 19.77 29.79 48.97
N GLY A 135 18.81 29.48 48.10
CA GLY A 135 18.69 30.06 46.76
C GLY A 135 19.60 29.42 45.71
N PHE A 136 20.21 28.26 45.98
CA PHE A 136 21.02 27.56 44.98
C PHE A 136 20.17 27.01 43.83
N SER A 137 20.82 26.78 42.70
CA SER A 137 20.31 25.90 41.65
C SER A 137 21.15 24.63 41.64
N VAL A 138 20.47 23.50 41.51
CA VAL A 138 21.00 22.14 41.63
C VAL A 138 20.61 21.40 40.35
N VAL A 139 21.59 20.91 39.58
CA VAL A 139 21.33 20.17 38.35
C VAL A 139 21.85 18.74 38.51
N SER A 140 20.93 17.78 38.62
CA SER A 140 21.27 16.37 38.81
C SER A 140 21.62 15.67 37.50
N PRO A 141 22.71 14.88 37.47
CA PRO A 141 23.05 14.03 36.34
C PRO A 141 22.33 12.67 36.31
N SER A 142 21.69 12.23 37.40
CA SER A 142 21.33 10.80 37.57
C SER A 142 20.11 10.53 38.44
N ASN A 143 19.53 11.54 39.09
CA ASN A 143 18.29 11.38 39.85
C ASN A 143 17.10 11.19 38.91
N THR A 144 16.65 9.96 38.74
CA THR A 144 15.51 9.64 37.87
C THR A 144 14.14 9.71 38.56
N ASN A 145 14.09 9.81 39.89
CA ASN A 145 12.84 9.70 40.64
C ASN A 145 11.82 10.80 40.31
N ALA A 146 10.62 10.39 39.88
CA ALA A 146 9.55 11.28 39.45
C ALA A 146 9.14 12.33 40.50
N LEU A 147 9.24 12.03 41.80
CA LEU A 147 8.75 12.91 42.87
C LEU A 147 9.54 14.23 42.99
N LEU A 148 10.79 14.25 42.53
CA LEU A 148 11.67 15.43 42.63
C LEU A 148 11.26 16.58 41.68
N THR A 149 10.53 16.27 40.61
CA THR A 149 9.97 17.24 39.63
C THR A 149 8.44 17.17 39.57
N LYS A 150 7.78 16.41 40.44
CA LYS A 150 6.32 16.24 40.38
C LYS A 150 5.60 17.50 40.89
N PRO A 151 4.71 18.13 40.10
CA PRO A 151 3.99 19.32 40.54
C PRO A 151 3.20 19.08 41.83
N GLY A 152 3.52 19.82 42.89
CA GLY A 152 2.84 19.75 44.18
C GLY A 152 3.24 18.59 45.09
N ASP A 153 4.27 17.81 44.76
CA ASP A 153 4.83 16.80 45.68
C ASP A 153 5.70 17.44 46.78
N PRO A 154 5.70 16.94 48.03
CA PRO A 154 6.57 17.45 49.10
C PRO A 154 8.08 17.35 48.84
N ASN A 155 8.51 16.57 47.84
CA ASN A 155 9.92 16.41 47.46
C ASN A 155 10.35 17.32 46.29
N HIS A 156 9.43 18.07 45.69
CA HIS A 156 9.74 19.01 44.62
C HIS A 156 10.05 20.40 45.22
N TYR A 157 11.25 20.91 44.92
CA TYR A 157 11.78 22.18 45.46
C TYR A 157 12.25 23.12 44.35
N ASP A 158 11.95 24.42 44.46
CA ASP A 158 12.42 25.45 43.52
C ASP A 158 13.95 25.42 43.39
N GLY A 159 14.45 25.42 42.15
CA GLY A 159 15.88 25.36 41.86
C GLY A 159 16.46 23.95 41.79
N TYR A 160 15.66 22.90 41.96
CA TYR A 160 16.03 21.55 41.51
C TYR A 160 15.75 21.40 40.01
N LEU A 161 16.73 20.89 39.27
CA LEU A 161 16.61 20.43 37.90
C LEU A 161 17.37 19.11 37.73
N ARG A 162 17.09 18.37 36.66
CA ARG A 162 17.86 17.20 36.23
C ARG A 162 18.03 17.15 34.72
N VAL A 163 19.16 16.60 34.30
CA VAL A 163 19.45 16.24 32.91
C VAL A 163 19.43 14.72 32.68
N SER A 164 19.12 13.93 33.71
CA SER A 164 18.67 12.53 33.60
C SER A 164 17.17 12.47 33.27
N TRP A 165 16.74 11.33 32.71
CA TRP A 165 15.33 11.02 32.43
C TRP A 165 14.51 10.77 33.70
N ASN A 166 13.19 10.56 33.53
CA ASN A 166 12.23 10.29 34.59
C ASN A 166 11.89 8.78 34.66
N ASP A 167 11.89 8.21 35.87
CA ASP A 167 11.60 6.80 36.18
C ASP A 167 10.28 6.28 35.58
N SER A 168 9.25 7.12 35.46
CA SER A 168 7.95 6.69 34.94
C SER A 168 8.06 6.07 33.54
N ILE A 169 8.89 6.68 32.69
CA ILE A 169 9.07 6.27 31.29
C ILE A 169 9.81 4.94 31.18
N GLN A 170 10.71 4.61 32.13
CA GLN A 170 11.40 3.31 32.16
C GLN A 170 10.41 2.16 32.36
N GLY A 171 9.59 2.25 33.42
CA GLY A 171 8.62 1.20 33.74
C GLY A 171 7.57 1.03 32.66
N GLU A 172 7.07 2.13 32.10
CA GLU A 172 6.11 2.13 30.98
C GLU A 172 6.70 1.47 29.72
N THR A 173 7.97 1.76 29.39
CA THR A 173 8.64 1.18 28.22
C THR A 173 8.86 -0.33 28.39
N ALA A 174 9.29 -0.77 29.57
CA ALA A 174 9.47 -2.19 29.88
C ALA A 174 8.13 -2.96 29.86
N ALA A 175 7.06 -2.35 30.38
CA ALA A 175 5.72 -2.92 30.38
C ALA A 175 5.16 -3.09 28.96
N ASN A 176 5.26 -2.05 28.14
CA ASN A 176 4.89 -2.11 26.72
C ASN A 176 5.68 -3.21 26.01
N TYR A 177 7.01 -3.16 26.01
CA TYR A 177 7.84 -4.16 25.31
C TYR A 177 7.50 -5.61 25.74
N ALA A 178 7.36 -5.86 27.04
CA ALA A 178 7.02 -7.19 27.53
C ALA A 178 5.63 -7.67 27.08
N TYR A 179 4.63 -6.79 27.06
CA TYR A 179 3.26 -7.17 26.70
C TYR A 179 3.04 -7.19 25.18
N THR A 180 3.42 -6.12 24.48
CA THR A 180 3.10 -5.90 23.06
C THR A 180 4.11 -6.54 22.12
N THR A 181 5.40 -6.49 22.46
CA THR A 181 6.48 -7.00 21.59
C THR A 181 6.82 -8.46 21.91
N MET A 182 6.76 -8.86 23.18
CA MET A 182 7.04 -10.25 23.60
C MET A 182 5.78 -11.11 23.82
N GLY A 183 4.58 -10.52 23.83
CA GLY A 183 3.32 -11.24 24.06
C GLY A 183 3.14 -11.82 25.47
N LEU A 184 3.91 -11.34 26.46
CA LEU A 184 3.87 -11.86 27.82
C LEU A 184 2.70 -11.24 28.59
N THR A 185 1.79 -12.08 29.09
CA THR A 185 0.54 -11.63 29.74
C THR A 185 0.56 -11.74 31.27
N SER A 186 1.64 -12.26 31.86
CA SER A 186 1.79 -12.34 33.32
C SER A 186 3.22 -12.01 33.77
N ALA A 187 3.35 -11.17 34.80
CA ALA A 187 4.64 -10.73 35.31
C ALA A 187 4.66 -10.75 36.85
N ALA A 188 5.83 -10.96 37.44
CA ALA A 188 6.10 -10.67 38.84
C ALA A 188 7.13 -9.54 38.94
N VAL A 189 7.07 -8.76 40.01
CA VAL A 189 7.93 -7.59 40.22
C VAL A 189 8.68 -7.73 41.54
N ILE A 190 9.99 -7.45 41.55
CA ILE A 190 10.80 -7.32 42.78
C ILE A 190 11.47 -5.95 42.81
N ASP A 191 11.13 -5.13 43.80
CA ASP A 191 11.78 -3.85 44.10
C ASP A 191 12.63 -3.94 45.39
N ASN A 192 13.51 -2.97 45.66
CA ASN A 192 14.37 -2.97 46.86
C ASN A 192 14.01 -1.91 47.92
N GLY A 193 12.80 -1.34 47.86
CA GLY A 193 12.30 -0.35 48.82
C GLY A 193 12.92 1.04 48.72
N SER A 194 13.91 1.23 47.84
CA SER A 194 14.42 2.56 47.51
C SER A 194 13.41 3.33 46.65
N PRO A 195 13.31 4.67 46.78
CA PRO A 195 12.37 5.46 45.98
C PRO A 195 12.52 5.26 44.47
N TYR A 196 13.76 5.08 43.98
CA TYR A 196 14.06 4.70 42.58
C TYR A 196 13.37 3.37 42.21
N SER A 197 13.70 2.30 42.93
CA SER A 197 13.25 0.94 42.59
C SER A 197 11.73 0.80 42.69
N THR A 198 11.15 1.28 43.79
CA THR A 198 9.70 1.23 44.02
C THR A 198 8.94 2.11 43.01
N GLY A 199 9.51 3.24 42.57
CA GLY A 199 8.91 4.12 41.57
C GLY A 199 8.78 3.45 40.19
N ILE A 200 9.90 2.92 39.67
CA ILE A 200 9.93 2.19 38.39
C ILE A 200 9.04 0.93 38.46
N ALA A 201 9.13 0.17 39.55
CA ALA A 201 8.33 -1.03 39.78
C ALA A 201 6.82 -0.75 39.73
N GLN A 202 6.37 0.38 40.30
CA GLN A 202 4.96 0.77 40.25
C GLN A 202 4.55 1.22 38.84
N SER A 203 5.38 2.01 38.14
CA SER A 203 5.08 2.46 36.77
C SER A 203 4.95 1.27 35.81
N PHE A 204 5.85 0.28 35.92
CA PHE A 204 5.73 -0.98 35.18
C PHE A 204 4.43 -1.72 35.54
N ALA A 205 4.11 -1.86 36.81
CA ALA A 205 2.93 -2.61 37.27
C ALA A 205 1.62 -1.97 36.77
N ASP A 206 1.50 -0.65 36.87
CA ASP A 206 0.31 0.10 36.46
C ASP A 206 0.10 0.02 34.94
N GLU A 207 1.16 0.22 34.14
CA GLU A 207 1.08 0.16 32.67
C GLU A 207 0.84 -1.28 32.16
N PHE A 208 1.53 -2.27 32.73
CA PHE A 208 1.33 -3.68 32.33
C PHE A 208 -0.11 -4.15 32.62
N ILE A 209 -0.75 -3.63 33.68
CA ILE A 209 -2.17 -3.85 33.96
C ILE A 209 -3.06 -3.09 32.96
N ALA A 210 -2.71 -1.84 32.61
CA ALA A 210 -3.47 -1.03 31.65
C ALA A 210 -3.52 -1.67 30.25
N LEU A 211 -2.42 -2.32 29.83
CA LEU A 211 -2.33 -3.07 28.58
C LEU A 211 -3.14 -4.39 28.59
N GLY A 212 -3.53 -4.88 29.77
CA GLY A 212 -4.32 -6.10 29.96
C GLY A 212 -3.55 -7.28 30.58
N GLY A 213 -2.28 -7.07 30.95
CA GLY A 213 -1.45 -8.04 31.67
C GLY A 213 -1.84 -8.22 33.13
N THR A 214 -1.30 -9.27 33.76
CA THR A 214 -1.54 -9.60 35.18
C THR A 214 -0.23 -9.58 35.97
N ILE A 215 -0.16 -8.74 37.01
CA ILE A 215 0.90 -8.83 38.02
C ILE A 215 0.56 -9.97 39.00
N THR A 216 1.33 -11.06 38.94
CA THR A 216 1.09 -12.28 39.73
C THR A 216 1.48 -12.08 41.20
N THR A 217 2.53 -11.29 41.44
CA THR A 217 2.93 -10.78 42.75
C THR A 217 3.93 -9.62 42.59
N GLN A 218 3.94 -8.72 43.57
CA GLN A 218 4.95 -7.68 43.73
C GLN A 218 5.57 -7.84 45.11
N GLN A 219 6.90 -7.89 45.18
CA GLN A 219 7.66 -8.09 46.41
C GLN A 219 8.71 -6.99 46.57
N THR A 220 8.93 -6.57 47.80
CA THR A 220 10.05 -5.69 48.16
C THR A 220 11.11 -6.52 48.90
N VAL A 221 12.39 -6.39 48.54
CA VAL A 221 13.53 -7.01 49.24
C VAL A 221 14.30 -5.98 50.07
N ASP A 222 14.85 -6.40 51.21
CA ASP A 222 15.77 -5.57 52.00
C ASP A 222 17.20 -5.61 51.40
N PRO A 223 17.79 -4.45 50.99
CA PRO A 223 19.15 -4.41 50.42
C PRO A 223 20.21 -5.03 51.34
N GLY A 224 21.07 -5.87 50.77
CA GLY A 224 22.08 -6.64 51.51
C GLY A 224 21.59 -7.82 52.37
N ASP A 225 20.28 -8.07 52.53
CA ASP A 225 19.78 -9.30 53.20
C ASP A 225 19.45 -10.40 52.18
N THR A 226 20.46 -11.23 51.89
CA THR A 226 20.32 -12.37 50.99
C THR A 226 19.27 -13.38 51.45
N THR A 227 18.97 -13.45 52.76
CA THR A 227 17.97 -14.40 53.30
C THR A 227 16.55 -13.93 53.00
N ASP A 228 16.32 -12.62 53.00
CA ASP A 228 15.05 -12.05 52.55
C ASP A 228 14.89 -12.20 51.03
N ILE A 229 15.93 -11.91 50.24
CA ILE A 229 15.92 -12.09 48.78
C ILE A 229 15.55 -13.54 48.39
N ASP A 230 16.21 -14.54 48.97
CA ASP A 230 15.89 -15.97 48.79
C ASP A 230 14.41 -16.28 49.10
N ALA A 231 13.87 -15.69 50.17
CA ALA A 231 12.48 -15.88 50.58
C ALA A 231 11.49 -15.22 49.61
N LYS A 232 11.79 -14.03 49.06
CA LYS A 232 10.94 -13.38 48.04
C LYS A 232 10.96 -14.14 46.73
N LEU A 233 12.12 -14.62 46.28
CA LEU A 233 12.24 -15.44 45.07
C LEU A 233 11.42 -16.74 45.18
N ALA A 234 11.41 -17.38 46.36
CA ALA A 234 10.55 -18.55 46.61
C ALA A 234 9.05 -18.24 46.53
N ILE A 235 8.61 -17.04 46.96
CA ILE A 235 7.21 -16.59 46.80
C ILE A 235 6.89 -16.37 45.32
N VAL A 236 7.75 -15.64 44.60
CA VAL A 236 7.58 -15.33 43.17
C VAL A 236 7.48 -16.62 42.33
N ALA A 237 8.38 -17.58 42.56
CA ALA A 237 8.36 -18.89 41.92
C ALA A 237 7.05 -19.66 42.14
N GLY A 238 6.39 -19.46 43.29
CA GLY A 238 5.09 -20.05 43.60
C GLY A 238 3.91 -19.48 42.79
N THR A 239 4.11 -18.39 42.05
CA THR A 239 3.08 -17.72 41.24
C THR A 239 3.17 -17.99 39.73
N SER A 240 4.26 -18.64 39.28
CA SER A 240 4.50 -18.99 37.87
C SER A 240 4.30 -17.84 36.86
N PRO A 241 5.00 -16.69 37.03
CA PRO A 241 4.94 -15.59 36.08
C PRO A 241 5.65 -15.95 34.75
N ALA A 242 5.26 -15.30 33.64
CA ALA A 242 5.98 -15.39 32.37
C ALA A 242 7.17 -14.42 32.29
N LEU A 243 7.13 -13.32 33.08
CA LEU A 243 8.19 -12.32 33.21
C LEU A 243 8.55 -12.09 34.69
N LEU A 244 9.82 -11.87 34.99
CA LEU A 244 10.30 -11.31 36.25
C LEU A 244 10.92 -9.92 36.01
N TYR A 245 10.28 -8.87 36.54
CA TYR A 245 10.79 -7.50 36.47
C TYR A 245 11.56 -7.12 37.75
N ILE A 246 12.80 -6.66 37.60
CA ILE A 246 13.75 -6.36 38.69
C ILE A 246 14.44 -4.99 38.53
N PRO A 247 13.73 -3.87 38.75
CA PRO A 247 14.31 -2.52 38.67
C PRO A 247 15.14 -2.19 39.93
N VAL A 248 16.23 -2.93 40.16
CA VAL A 248 17.15 -2.77 41.30
C VAL A 248 18.56 -2.40 40.82
N PHE A 249 19.50 -2.24 41.76
CA PHE A 249 20.91 -2.00 41.46
C PHE A 249 21.76 -3.27 41.66
N SER A 250 23.00 -3.25 41.16
CA SER A 250 24.08 -4.08 41.71
C SER A 250 24.40 -3.68 43.16
N PRO A 251 24.71 -4.63 44.06
CA PRO A 251 24.88 -6.06 43.81
C PRO A 251 23.59 -6.90 43.94
N GLU A 252 22.46 -6.33 44.38
CA GLU A 252 21.22 -7.08 44.62
C GLU A 252 20.69 -7.78 43.35
N GLY A 253 20.72 -7.12 42.20
CA GLY A 253 20.27 -7.69 40.93
C GLY A 253 21.11 -8.89 40.48
N VAL A 254 22.44 -8.79 40.57
CA VAL A 254 23.36 -9.90 40.31
C VAL A 254 23.02 -11.09 41.20
N TYR A 255 22.82 -10.86 42.50
CA TYR A 255 22.45 -11.92 43.44
C TYR A 255 21.12 -12.59 43.09
N ILE A 256 20.12 -11.81 42.67
CA ILE A 256 18.82 -12.34 42.21
C ILE A 256 18.99 -13.26 41.00
N LEU A 257 19.75 -12.83 39.99
CA LEU A 257 20.00 -13.59 38.75
C LEU A 257 20.79 -14.89 39.02
N ASP A 258 21.79 -14.84 39.89
CA ASP A 258 22.60 -16.00 40.27
C ASP A 258 21.82 -17.05 41.08
N ASN A 259 20.77 -16.65 41.81
CA ASN A 259 20.05 -17.50 42.76
C ASN A 259 18.59 -17.79 42.35
N LEU A 260 18.25 -17.64 41.06
CA LEU A 260 16.91 -17.96 40.54
C LEU A 260 16.49 -19.40 40.88
N PRO A 261 15.40 -19.63 41.63
CA PRO A 261 14.91 -20.97 41.96
C PRO A 261 14.37 -21.69 40.73
N ALA A 262 14.31 -23.03 40.79
CA ALA A 262 13.89 -23.89 39.68
C ALA A 262 12.49 -23.58 39.09
N GLY A 263 11.61 -22.89 39.83
CA GLY A 263 10.31 -22.42 39.34
C GLY A 263 10.36 -21.16 38.47
N LEU A 264 11.53 -20.50 38.38
CA LEU A 264 11.79 -19.33 37.54
C LEU A 264 12.85 -19.62 36.45
N THR A 265 13.35 -20.85 36.35
CA THR A 265 14.26 -21.25 35.27
C THR A 265 13.57 -21.16 33.91
N GLY A 266 14.05 -20.27 33.04
CA GLY A 266 13.46 -20.01 31.72
C GLY A 266 12.32 -18.98 31.72
N VAL A 267 12.05 -18.31 32.85
CA VAL A 267 11.25 -17.08 32.89
C VAL A 267 12.10 -15.94 32.33
N GLN A 268 11.52 -15.07 31.49
CA GLN A 268 12.23 -13.90 31.01
C GLN A 268 12.49 -12.95 32.17
N VAL A 269 13.73 -12.49 32.34
CA VAL A 269 14.07 -11.46 33.33
C VAL A 269 14.28 -10.12 32.62
N PHE A 270 13.80 -9.03 33.22
CA PHE A 270 13.85 -7.68 32.66
C PHE A 270 14.17 -6.69 33.79
N GLY A 271 15.19 -5.85 33.61
CA GLY A 271 15.63 -4.85 34.58
C GLY A 271 15.43 -3.41 34.11
N ALA A 272 16.05 -2.50 34.87
CA ALA A 272 16.18 -1.08 34.56
C ALA A 272 17.67 -0.69 34.46
N ASP A 273 17.94 0.59 34.21
CA ASP A 273 19.28 1.16 34.03
C ASP A 273 20.23 0.92 35.22
N GLY A 274 19.72 0.75 36.44
CA GLY A 274 20.50 0.34 37.61
C GLY A 274 21.22 -1.02 37.50
N LEU A 275 20.88 -1.85 36.51
CA LEU A 275 21.60 -3.08 36.16
C LEU A 275 22.57 -2.91 34.96
N TRP A 276 22.79 -1.68 34.48
CA TRP A 276 23.84 -1.36 33.51
C TRP A 276 25.23 -1.33 34.17
N ASP A 277 25.71 -2.50 34.59
CA ASP A 277 26.98 -2.66 35.31
C ASP A 277 27.93 -3.59 34.54
N PRO A 278 29.18 -3.20 34.26
CA PRO A 278 30.19 -4.07 33.65
C PRO A 278 30.49 -5.36 34.43
N ASN A 279 30.08 -5.46 35.70
CA ASN A 279 30.20 -6.69 36.50
C ASN A 279 29.10 -7.73 36.20
N MET A 280 28.04 -7.36 35.46
CA MET A 280 26.96 -8.26 35.01
C MET A 280 27.39 -9.17 33.83
N ASN A 281 28.65 -9.62 33.84
CA ASN A 281 29.29 -10.39 32.77
C ASN A 281 29.95 -11.69 33.26
N SER A 282 29.58 -12.14 34.46
CA SER A 282 30.33 -13.14 35.22
C SER A 282 29.59 -14.48 35.36
N SER A 283 28.32 -14.52 34.99
CA SER A 283 27.39 -15.62 35.20
C SER A 283 26.64 -16.00 33.92
N SER A 284 26.32 -17.30 33.78
CA SER A 284 25.48 -17.78 32.67
C SER A 284 24.00 -17.37 32.79
N ASN A 285 23.60 -16.81 33.93
CA ASN A 285 22.21 -16.46 34.22
C ASN A 285 21.88 -15.01 33.82
N GLU A 286 22.90 -14.23 33.43
CA GLU A 286 22.80 -12.85 32.93
C GLU A 286 22.51 -12.81 31.42
N GLU A 287 22.73 -13.94 30.71
CA GLU A 287 22.47 -14.10 29.28
C GLU A 287 20.98 -13.93 28.94
N GLY A 288 20.67 -12.97 28.06
CA GLY A 288 19.30 -12.67 27.66
C GLY A 288 18.49 -11.87 28.68
N LEU A 289 19.12 -11.33 29.74
CA LEU A 289 18.50 -10.30 30.56
C LEU A 289 18.19 -9.09 29.68
N LEU A 290 16.92 -8.69 29.67
CA LEU A 290 16.50 -7.43 29.07
C LEU A 290 16.65 -6.29 30.08
N LEU A 291 16.81 -5.07 29.60
CA LEU A 291 16.79 -3.87 30.44
C LEU A 291 16.28 -2.67 29.67
N THR A 292 15.63 -1.76 30.39
CA THR A 292 15.36 -0.40 29.90
C THR A 292 16.54 0.50 30.26
N SER A 293 16.95 1.35 29.34
CA SER A 293 17.96 2.38 29.54
C SER A 293 17.82 3.45 28.44
N TYR A 294 18.47 4.60 28.62
CA TYR A 294 18.46 5.67 27.63
C TYR A 294 18.93 5.24 26.25
N ASP A 295 18.35 5.82 25.20
CA ASP A 295 18.72 5.53 23.81
C ASP A 295 20.11 6.06 23.43
N PHE A 296 21.13 5.23 23.64
CA PHE A 296 22.50 5.47 23.16
C PHE A 296 22.64 5.44 21.62
N THR A 297 21.56 5.20 20.87
CA THR A 297 21.57 4.93 19.42
C THR A 297 20.87 5.97 18.56
N ALA A 298 20.20 6.97 19.17
CA ALA A 298 19.83 8.25 18.56
C ALA A 298 21.09 9.01 18.08
N THR A 299 21.77 8.41 17.11
CA THR A 299 23.15 8.62 16.67
C THR A 299 24.06 9.10 17.81
N ARG A 300 24.63 8.16 18.61
CA ARG A 300 25.67 8.43 19.64
C ARG A 300 26.35 9.77 19.35
N ASN A 301 26.00 10.84 20.08
CA ASN A 301 26.26 12.22 19.60
C ASN A 301 27.67 12.27 19.01
N SER A 302 27.84 12.82 17.80
CA SER A 302 29.14 12.86 17.15
C SER A 302 30.21 13.39 18.10
N ASP A 303 29.84 14.30 19.01
CA ASP A 303 30.71 14.83 20.06
C ASP A 303 31.01 13.80 21.17
N PHE A 304 30.07 12.94 21.57
CA PHE A 304 30.37 11.82 22.48
C PHE A 304 31.42 10.88 21.89
N VAL A 305 31.27 10.47 20.62
CA VAL A 305 32.19 9.51 19.98
C VAL A 305 33.51 10.14 19.56
N THR A 306 33.49 11.39 19.07
CA THR A 306 34.67 12.04 18.46
C THR A 306 35.43 12.97 19.41
N LYS A 307 34.81 13.41 20.52
CA LYS A 307 35.44 14.30 21.51
C LYS A 307 35.49 13.65 22.89
N PHE A 308 34.34 13.38 23.51
CA PHE A 308 34.27 12.96 24.91
C PHE A 308 34.96 11.61 25.14
N LEU A 309 34.57 10.55 24.43
CA LEU A 309 35.12 9.21 24.63
C LEU A 309 36.64 9.16 24.38
N PRO A 310 37.21 9.81 23.34
CA PRO A 310 38.66 9.98 23.21
C PRO A 310 39.32 10.74 24.38
N ALA A 311 38.72 11.85 24.85
CA ALA A 311 39.24 12.63 25.97
C ALA A 311 39.23 11.81 27.27
N TYR A 312 38.11 11.15 27.57
CA TYR A 312 37.92 10.24 28.70
C TYR A 312 38.98 9.13 28.72
N ASN A 313 39.09 8.37 27.63
CA ASN A 313 40.09 7.28 27.52
C ASN A 313 41.52 7.80 27.70
N THR A 314 41.82 9.01 27.22
CA THR A 314 43.13 9.65 27.36
C THR A 314 43.42 10.07 28.81
N LYS A 315 42.41 10.55 29.53
CA LYS A 315 42.54 11.07 30.90
C LYS A 315 42.56 9.97 31.96
N TYR A 316 41.73 8.93 31.81
CA TYR A 316 41.56 7.88 32.82
C TYR A 316 42.12 6.50 32.43
N GLY A 317 42.46 6.27 31.16
CA GLY A 317 43.07 5.01 30.69
C GLY A 317 42.11 3.82 30.54
N THR A 318 40.82 4.01 30.85
CA THR A 318 39.73 3.07 30.62
C THR A 318 38.58 3.78 29.90
N GLY A 319 37.64 3.02 29.33
CA GLY A 319 36.35 3.58 28.96
C GLY A 319 35.49 3.90 30.20
N PRO A 320 34.38 4.64 30.04
CA PRO A 320 33.42 4.85 31.11
C PRO A 320 32.71 3.54 31.48
N SER A 321 32.27 3.43 32.75
CA SER A 321 31.65 2.21 33.28
C SER A 321 30.12 2.24 33.36
N ASN A 322 29.50 3.42 33.38
CA ASN A 322 28.04 3.62 33.32
C ASN A 322 27.72 4.81 32.40
N ALA A 323 26.46 5.27 32.34
CA ALA A 323 26.04 6.36 31.46
C ALA A 323 26.11 7.78 32.07
N PHE A 324 26.19 7.91 33.40
CA PHE A 324 25.94 9.20 34.08
C PHE A 324 27.09 10.21 33.91
N HIS A 325 28.25 9.79 33.41
CA HIS A 325 29.32 10.71 33.00
C HIS A 325 28.86 11.75 31.96
N SER A 326 27.97 11.38 31.01
CA SER A 326 27.55 12.30 29.94
C SER A 326 26.48 13.25 30.44
N HIS A 327 25.61 12.79 31.34
CA HIS A 327 24.68 13.66 32.04
C HIS A 327 25.40 14.63 32.99
N ALA A 328 26.48 14.21 33.65
CA ALA A 328 27.28 15.09 34.49
C ALA A 328 28.07 16.13 33.68
N TYR A 329 28.58 15.75 32.50
CA TYR A 329 29.12 16.70 31.52
C TYR A 329 28.06 17.74 31.13
N ASP A 330 26.86 17.28 30.75
CA ASP A 330 25.79 18.17 30.29
C ASP A 330 25.21 19.05 31.41
N ALA A 331 25.09 18.54 32.64
CA ALA A 331 24.70 19.32 33.81
C ALA A 331 25.66 20.49 34.05
N PHE A 332 26.97 20.25 33.93
CA PHE A 332 27.97 21.30 34.03
C PHE A 332 27.88 22.29 32.86
N MET A 333 27.75 21.81 31.62
CA MET A 333 27.63 22.68 30.43
C MET A 333 26.38 23.54 30.45
N LEU A 334 25.29 23.02 31.02
CA LEU A 334 24.04 23.74 31.26
C LEU A 334 24.21 24.86 32.30
N ILE A 335 24.81 24.54 33.46
CA ILE A 335 25.16 25.53 34.50
C ILE A 335 26.08 26.61 33.93
N LYS A 336 27.10 26.22 33.16
CA LYS A 336 28.03 27.15 32.50
C LYS A 336 27.29 28.10 31.56
N ALA A 337 26.43 27.58 30.68
CA ALA A 337 25.68 28.40 29.73
C ALA A 337 24.72 29.36 30.45
N ALA A 338 24.06 28.90 31.52
CA ALA A 338 23.21 29.74 32.35
C ALA A 338 24.02 30.87 33.02
N ILE A 339 25.19 30.57 33.62
CA ILE A 339 26.11 31.57 34.19
C ILE A 339 26.52 32.60 33.12
N GLU A 340 26.96 32.15 31.95
CA GLU A 340 27.39 33.03 30.84
C GLU A 340 26.25 33.93 30.33
N SER A 341 24.99 33.51 30.46
CA SER A 341 23.82 34.31 30.06
C SER A 341 23.39 35.38 31.07
N VAL A 342 23.66 35.18 32.37
CA VAL A 342 23.16 36.06 33.46
C VAL A 342 24.22 36.89 34.17
N ALA A 343 25.50 36.54 34.01
CA ALA A 343 26.60 37.25 34.64
C ALA A 343 26.71 38.70 34.12
N VAL A 344 26.75 39.65 35.05
CA VAL A 344 26.93 41.07 34.74
C VAL A 344 28.37 41.47 35.05
N GLU A 345 29.13 41.90 34.03
CA GLU A 345 30.46 42.50 34.25
C GLU A 345 30.29 43.87 34.94
N THR A 346 30.76 43.98 36.18
CA THR A 346 30.63 45.18 37.03
C THR A 346 31.87 46.10 36.96
N ALA A 347 33.02 45.53 36.60
CA ALA A 347 34.27 46.18 36.26
C ALA A 347 35.09 45.19 35.40
N PRO A 348 36.18 45.59 34.70
CA PRO A 348 36.95 44.68 33.84
C PRO A 348 37.40 43.40 34.56
N GLY A 349 36.79 42.27 34.20
CA GLY A 349 37.00 40.96 34.84
C GLY A 349 36.30 40.74 36.20
N GLU A 350 35.54 41.70 36.75
CA GLU A 350 34.71 41.50 37.94
C GLU A 350 33.25 41.20 37.54
N HIS A 351 32.72 40.02 37.88
CA HIS A 351 31.36 39.61 37.54
C HIS A 351 30.44 39.54 38.76
N GLN A 352 29.15 39.79 38.56
CA GLN A 352 28.09 39.54 39.53
C GLN A 352 27.04 38.61 38.92
N ILE A 353 26.72 37.53 39.62
CA ILE A 353 25.79 36.47 39.18
C ILE A 353 24.61 36.46 40.15
N GLY A 354 23.42 36.81 39.69
CA GLY A 354 22.18 36.74 40.48
C GLY A 354 21.67 35.31 40.60
N ARG A 355 21.28 34.88 41.80
CA ARG A 355 20.81 33.50 42.06
C ARG A 355 19.44 33.23 41.44
N GLN A 356 18.48 34.14 41.56
CA GLN A 356 17.20 34.03 40.88
C GLN A 356 17.40 34.09 39.36
N ALA A 357 18.21 35.02 38.87
CA ALA A 357 18.50 35.12 37.43
C ALA A 357 19.09 33.80 36.87
N LEU A 358 20.05 33.20 37.58
CA LEU A 358 20.64 31.90 37.21
C LEU A 358 19.60 30.78 37.21
N ARG A 359 18.74 30.73 38.23
CA ARG A 359 17.64 29.77 38.34
C ARG A 359 16.66 29.92 37.17
N ASP A 360 16.23 31.14 36.87
CA ASP A 360 15.33 31.46 35.76
C ASP A 360 15.95 31.10 34.40
N ALA A 361 17.26 31.29 34.22
CA ALA A 361 17.98 30.91 33.01
C ALA A 361 18.09 29.39 32.82
N LEU A 362 18.27 28.63 33.92
CA LEU A 362 18.27 27.17 33.89
C LEU A 362 16.88 26.63 33.50
N TYR A 363 15.81 27.03 34.18
CA TYR A 363 14.44 26.64 33.80
C TYR A 363 14.03 27.16 32.40
N GLY A 364 14.63 28.26 31.93
CA GLY A 364 14.43 28.82 30.59
C GLY A 364 15.21 28.12 29.47
N THR A 365 15.90 27.01 29.75
CA THR A 365 16.69 26.28 28.74
C THR A 365 15.81 25.67 27.67
N THR A 366 16.11 25.96 26.41
CA THR A 366 15.50 25.30 25.25
C THR A 366 16.56 24.85 24.25
N ASN A 367 16.53 23.57 23.85
CA ASN A 367 17.37 22.99 22.80
C ASN A 367 18.89 23.26 23.00
N HIS A 368 19.37 23.09 24.23
CA HIS A 368 20.80 23.14 24.56
C HIS A 368 21.47 21.83 24.11
N HIS A 369 22.47 21.92 23.23
CA HIS A 369 23.09 20.73 22.66
C HIS A 369 24.10 20.09 23.62
N GLY A 370 23.73 18.93 24.18
CA GLY A 370 24.56 18.11 25.08
C GLY A 370 24.97 16.78 24.45
N LEU A 371 25.81 16.04 25.16
CA LEU A 371 26.21 14.67 24.81
C LEU A 371 25.02 13.69 24.84
N THR A 372 24.01 13.95 25.67
CA THR A 372 22.80 13.14 25.89
C THR A 372 21.59 13.65 25.09
N GLY A 373 21.83 14.44 24.04
CA GLY A 373 20.78 14.98 23.16
C GLY A 373 20.58 16.49 23.33
N ASN A 374 19.41 16.99 22.95
CA ASN A 374 19.11 18.42 23.02
C ASN A 374 18.26 18.71 24.27
N LEU A 375 18.89 19.20 25.33
CA LEU A 375 18.24 19.48 26.60
C LEU A 375 17.27 20.66 26.51
N THR A 376 16.07 20.47 27.06
CA THR A 376 15.02 21.49 27.14
C THR A 376 14.32 21.34 28.49
N CYS A 377 14.49 22.33 29.37
CA CYS A 377 13.92 22.28 30.72
C CYS A 377 12.44 22.65 30.70
N ASP A 378 11.62 21.84 31.39
CA ASP A 378 10.25 22.16 31.71
C ASP A 378 10.14 23.08 32.96
N ALA A 379 8.92 23.46 33.33
CA ALA A 379 8.66 24.33 34.47
C ALA A 379 8.92 23.68 35.85
N ASN A 380 9.21 22.37 35.89
CA ASN A 380 9.43 21.59 37.11
C ASN A 380 10.88 21.06 37.23
N GLY A 381 11.71 21.29 36.22
CA GLY A 381 13.13 20.95 36.22
C GLY A 381 13.49 19.65 35.50
N ASP A 382 12.57 19.04 34.77
CA ASP A 382 12.89 17.96 33.83
C ASP A 382 13.51 18.56 32.56
N CYS A 383 14.80 18.30 32.30
CA CYS A 383 15.52 18.87 31.14
C CYS A 383 15.96 17.85 30.08
N ALA A 384 15.85 16.55 30.35
CA ALA A 384 16.31 15.50 29.45
C ALA A 384 15.41 15.33 28.22
N ASP A 385 16.00 14.96 27.09
CA ASP A 385 15.26 14.44 25.94
C ASP A 385 14.83 13.00 26.25
N ALA A 386 13.52 12.74 26.28
CA ALA A 386 12.95 11.54 26.86
C ALA A 386 12.93 10.36 25.86
N SER A 387 14.11 9.88 25.45
CA SER A 387 14.26 8.68 24.62
C SER A 387 14.67 7.47 25.47
N MET A 388 13.80 6.46 25.52
CA MET A 388 14.01 5.20 26.25
C MET A 388 14.15 4.04 25.27
N SER A 389 15.02 3.10 25.59
CA SER A 389 15.40 2.00 24.70
C SER A 389 15.50 0.69 25.48
N VAL A 390 15.28 -0.42 24.77
CA VAL A 390 15.45 -1.77 25.32
C VAL A 390 16.78 -2.34 24.85
N TYR A 391 17.50 -2.96 25.79
CA TYR A 391 18.77 -3.61 25.53
C TYR A 391 18.77 -5.05 26.06
N GLN A 392 19.64 -5.88 25.51
CA GLN A 392 19.84 -7.28 25.90
C GLN A 392 21.29 -7.52 26.33
N PHE A 393 21.48 -8.12 27.51
CA PHE A 393 22.79 -8.59 27.95
C PHE A 393 23.18 -9.90 27.27
N HIS A 394 24.47 -10.03 26.95
CA HIS A 394 25.11 -11.27 26.55
C HIS A 394 26.39 -11.46 27.36
N ALA A 395 26.67 -12.70 27.78
CA ALA A 395 27.72 -12.99 28.77
C ALA A 395 29.14 -12.63 28.32
N ASP A 396 29.39 -12.44 27.02
CA ASP A 396 30.68 -12.01 26.45
C ASP A 396 30.67 -10.61 25.81
N GLN A 397 29.60 -9.82 25.99
CA GLN A 397 29.42 -8.51 25.36
C GLN A 397 29.04 -7.41 26.38
N PHE A 398 29.86 -6.36 26.46
CA PHE A 398 29.51 -5.10 27.13
C PHE A 398 29.93 -3.90 26.26
N PRO A 399 29.08 -2.85 26.09
CA PRO A 399 27.73 -2.71 26.64
C PRO A 399 26.71 -3.72 26.05
N PRO A 400 25.54 -3.89 26.70
CA PRO A 400 24.40 -4.63 26.17
C PRO A 400 24.09 -4.35 24.68
N GLU A 401 23.58 -5.36 23.96
CA GLU A 401 23.06 -5.19 22.60
C GLU A 401 21.84 -4.27 22.62
N TYR A 402 21.76 -3.33 21.68
CA TYR A 402 20.58 -2.51 21.48
C TYR A 402 19.53 -3.24 20.66
N LEU A 403 18.33 -3.39 21.22
CA LEU A 403 17.18 -3.93 20.51
C LEU A 403 16.43 -2.78 19.85
N ALA A 404 16.84 -2.45 18.62
CA ALA A 404 16.26 -1.36 17.86
C ALA A 404 14.77 -1.58 17.58
N PRO A 405 13.90 -0.57 17.78
CA PRO A 405 12.51 -0.65 17.36
C PRO A 405 12.44 -0.79 15.83
N GLU A 406 11.71 -1.81 15.39
CA GLU A 406 11.56 -2.17 13.98
C GLU A 406 11.03 -0.97 13.16
N LYS A 407 11.49 -0.85 11.91
CA LYS A 407 11.16 0.28 11.04
C LYS A 407 10.20 -0.17 9.94
N ILE A 408 9.08 0.53 9.78
CA ILE A 408 8.17 0.31 8.63
C ILE A 408 8.00 1.56 7.78
N GLY A 409 7.88 1.38 6.46
CA GLY A 409 7.56 2.45 5.53
C GLY A 409 6.15 2.36 4.97
N LEU A 410 5.51 3.50 4.77
CA LEU A 410 4.28 3.62 3.98
C LEU A 410 4.53 4.50 2.76
N VAL A 411 4.46 3.91 1.57
CA VAL A 411 4.55 4.60 0.29
C VAL A 411 3.13 4.87 -0.22
N THR A 412 2.69 6.12 -0.11
CA THR A 412 1.39 6.56 -0.65
C THR A 412 1.42 6.65 -2.16
N ASP A 413 0.26 6.64 -2.81
CA ASP A 413 0.19 7.08 -4.20
C ASP A 413 0.46 8.59 -4.33
N ALA A 414 0.45 9.12 -5.56
CA ALA A 414 0.76 10.51 -5.81
C ALA A 414 -0.24 11.52 -5.18
N ALA A 415 -1.46 11.09 -4.83
CA ALA A 415 -2.43 11.94 -4.14
C ALA A 415 -2.08 12.15 -2.66
N GLY A 416 -1.45 11.15 -2.04
CA GLY A 416 -1.00 11.18 -0.64
C GLY A 416 -2.13 11.39 0.36
N LEU A 417 -1.76 11.81 1.58
CA LEU A 417 -2.72 11.95 2.69
C LEU A 417 -3.76 13.07 2.50
N GLY A 418 -3.59 13.92 1.48
CA GLY A 418 -4.57 14.93 1.09
C GLY A 418 -5.84 14.35 0.44
N ASP A 419 -5.89 13.04 0.20
CA ASP A 419 -7.10 12.37 -0.26
C ASP A 419 -8.22 12.30 0.78
N LEU A 420 -7.86 12.43 2.07
CA LEU A 420 -8.77 12.29 3.21
C LEU A 420 -9.56 10.97 3.16
N SER A 421 -8.98 9.93 2.56
CA SER A 421 -9.66 8.66 2.29
C SER A 421 -8.69 7.48 2.28
N PHE A 422 -8.31 6.96 1.11
CA PHE A 422 -7.60 5.68 0.95
C PHE A 422 -6.20 5.69 1.57
N ASN A 423 -5.33 6.62 1.15
CA ASN A 423 -4.00 6.80 1.72
C ASN A 423 -4.07 7.24 3.21
N TYR A 424 -5.01 8.14 3.54
CA TYR A 424 -5.23 8.56 4.92
C TYR A 424 -5.54 7.37 5.86
N MET A 425 -6.43 6.46 5.46
CA MET A 425 -6.80 5.31 6.29
C MET A 425 -5.64 4.29 6.43
N ALA A 426 -4.85 4.06 5.37
CA ALA A 426 -3.64 3.26 5.48
C ALA A 426 -2.64 3.86 6.50
N TYR A 427 -2.51 5.19 6.54
CA TYR A 427 -1.68 5.90 7.51
C TYR A 427 -2.22 5.81 8.94
N GLN A 428 -3.54 5.82 9.16
CA GLN A 428 -4.11 5.55 10.49
C GLN A 428 -3.72 4.17 11.01
N GLY A 429 -3.66 3.15 10.13
CA GLY A 429 -3.12 1.82 10.49
C GLY A 429 -1.66 1.86 10.94
N VAL A 430 -0.82 2.67 10.29
CA VAL A 430 0.58 2.89 10.72
C VAL A 430 0.67 3.58 12.07
N LEU A 431 -0.18 4.59 12.33
CA LEU A 431 -0.22 5.28 13.63
C LEU A 431 -0.71 4.35 14.75
N GLN A 432 -1.71 3.51 14.47
CA GLN A 432 -2.18 2.48 15.40
C GLN A 432 -1.08 1.46 15.68
N ALA A 433 -0.40 0.94 14.66
CA ALA A 433 0.71 0.00 14.80
C ALA A 433 1.90 0.63 15.57
N LYS A 434 2.20 1.91 15.34
CA LYS A 434 3.21 2.66 16.10
C LYS A 434 2.87 2.74 17.58
N THR A 435 1.62 3.07 17.90
CA THR A 435 1.14 3.15 19.29
C THR A 435 1.13 1.77 19.96
N ALA A 436 0.75 0.71 19.22
CA ALA A 436 0.59 -0.63 19.76
C ALA A 436 1.91 -1.43 19.88
N PHE A 437 2.92 -1.15 19.05
CA PHE A 437 4.11 -2.01 18.94
C PHE A 437 5.44 -1.30 19.18
N GLY A 438 5.44 0.02 19.43
CA GLY A 438 6.67 0.81 19.65
C GLY A 438 7.56 0.97 18.42
N ILE A 439 7.07 0.62 17.23
CA ILE A 439 7.83 0.71 15.97
C ILE A 439 8.16 2.15 15.58
N LEU A 440 9.20 2.31 14.76
CA LEU A 440 9.44 3.52 14.00
C LEU A 440 8.74 3.44 12.64
N SER A 441 8.28 4.57 12.13
CA SER A 441 7.62 4.61 10.82
C SER A 441 8.01 5.82 9.97
N THR A 442 8.13 5.58 8.66
CA THR A 442 8.48 6.59 7.66
C THR A 442 7.38 6.69 6.61
N LEU A 443 6.88 7.91 6.36
CA LEU A 443 5.91 8.19 5.30
C LEU A 443 6.65 8.68 4.04
N TYR A 444 6.44 7.99 2.92
CA TYR A 444 7.00 8.36 1.63
C TYR A 444 5.90 8.82 0.69
N TRP A 445 6.07 10.01 0.11
CA TRP A 445 5.13 10.62 -0.83
C TRP A 445 5.81 10.83 -2.19
N PRO A 446 5.69 9.87 -3.14
CA PRO A 446 6.15 10.04 -4.51
C PRO A 446 5.31 11.11 -5.22
N SER A 447 5.93 12.00 -5.98
CA SER A 447 5.20 13.11 -6.62
C SER A 447 4.49 12.73 -7.94
N ASP A 448 4.84 11.57 -8.52
CA ASP A 448 4.19 10.99 -9.68
C ASP A 448 4.41 9.47 -9.74
N SER A 449 3.69 8.77 -10.63
CA SER A 449 3.74 7.31 -10.75
C SER A 449 5.06 6.75 -11.33
N ALA A 450 5.90 7.57 -11.95
CA ALA A 450 7.22 7.11 -12.41
C ALA A 450 8.22 6.99 -11.25
N GLN A 451 7.93 7.59 -10.09
CA GLN A 451 8.78 7.54 -8.89
C GLN A 451 8.50 6.33 -8.00
N TYR A 452 7.35 5.66 -8.15
CA TYR A 452 6.89 4.57 -7.25
C TYR A 452 7.96 3.50 -7.01
N GLN A 453 8.63 3.00 -8.05
CA GLN A 453 9.66 1.97 -7.88
C GLN A 453 10.87 2.49 -7.09
N SER A 454 11.40 3.68 -7.44
CA SER A 454 12.54 4.25 -6.73
C SER A 454 12.22 4.60 -5.26
N THR A 455 10.97 4.98 -4.97
CA THR A 455 10.52 5.27 -3.60
C THR A 455 10.31 4.00 -2.77
N LEU A 456 9.84 2.90 -3.39
CA LEU A 456 9.78 1.59 -2.74
C LEU A 456 11.17 0.99 -2.50
N GLU A 457 12.12 1.18 -3.43
CA GLU A 457 13.53 0.82 -3.22
C GLU A 457 14.18 1.69 -2.12
N GLN A 458 13.91 3.01 -2.09
CA GLN A 458 14.34 3.92 -1.02
C GLN A 458 13.80 3.47 0.34
N CYS A 459 12.54 3.05 0.44
CA CYS A 459 11.95 2.55 1.67
C CYS A 459 12.78 1.41 2.29
N ALA A 460 13.19 0.43 1.49
CA ALA A 460 14.05 -0.65 1.96
C ALA A 460 15.48 -0.17 2.25
N ASP A 461 16.05 0.69 1.40
CA ASP A 461 17.42 1.19 1.55
C ASP A 461 17.62 2.11 2.78
N GLU A 462 16.55 2.74 3.30
CA GLU A 462 16.52 3.47 4.57
C GLU A 462 16.37 2.55 5.81
N GLY A 463 16.36 1.23 5.61
CA GLY A 463 16.38 0.22 6.65
C GLY A 463 15.02 -0.12 7.25
N ASN A 464 13.94 0.00 6.48
CA ASN A 464 12.62 -0.50 6.89
C ASN A 464 12.52 -2.01 6.62
N GLY A 465 12.13 -2.80 7.62
CA GLY A 465 11.90 -4.25 7.52
C GLY A 465 10.60 -4.61 6.78
N LEU A 466 9.63 -3.68 6.77
CA LEU A 466 8.37 -3.79 6.02
C LEU A 466 8.06 -2.48 5.28
N CYS A 467 7.78 -2.59 3.97
CA CYS A 467 7.38 -1.47 3.12
C CYS A 467 5.97 -1.70 2.53
N PHE A 468 5.02 -0.84 2.91
CA PHE A 468 3.67 -0.82 2.34
C PHE A 468 3.63 0.03 1.06
N ALA A 469 2.97 -0.49 0.03
CA ALA A 469 2.59 0.20 -1.19
C ALA A 469 1.07 0.44 -1.20
N VAL A 470 0.62 1.68 -1.36
CA VAL A 470 -0.80 2.01 -1.32
C VAL A 470 -1.37 2.07 -2.74
N GLY A 471 -2.18 1.09 -3.11
CA GLY A 471 -3.04 1.11 -4.29
C GLY A 471 -2.55 0.31 -5.50
N PHE A 472 -3.52 -0.20 -6.27
CA PHE A 472 -3.35 -1.03 -7.47
C PHE A 472 -2.25 -0.55 -8.44
N SER A 473 -2.09 0.77 -8.62
CA SER A 473 -1.14 1.35 -9.58
C SER A 473 0.34 1.09 -9.26
N MET A 474 0.66 0.62 -8.06
CA MET A 474 2.03 0.27 -7.64
C MET A 474 2.44 -1.19 -7.91
N ALA A 475 1.55 -2.04 -8.43
CA ALA A 475 1.77 -3.49 -8.51
C ALA A 475 3.12 -3.89 -9.15
N ASP A 476 3.45 -3.37 -10.33
CA ASP A 476 4.73 -3.67 -10.99
C ASP A 476 5.93 -3.12 -10.20
N ALA A 477 5.79 -1.93 -9.60
CA ALA A 477 6.84 -1.26 -8.84
C ALA A 477 7.20 -2.03 -7.56
N VAL A 478 6.20 -2.49 -6.80
CA VAL A 478 6.43 -3.25 -5.57
C VAL A 478 6.91 -4.67 -5.86
N LEU A 479 6.45 -5.30 -6.96
CA LEU A 479 6.97 -6.60 -7.41
C LEU A 479 8.46 -6.51 -7.78
N ASN A 480 8.86 -5.45 -8.47
CA ASN A 480 10.27 -5.18 -8.78
C ASN A 480 11.10 -4.92 -7.52
N ALA A 481 10.62 -4.07 -6.60
CA ALA A 481 11.31 -3.73 -5.36
C ALA A 481 11.49 -4.96 -4.44
N ALA A 482 10.42 -5.76 -4.25
CA ALA A 482 10.48 -7.00 -3.48
C ALA A 482 11.46 -8.02 -4.08
N THR A 483 11.48 -8.15 -5.42
CA THR A 483 12.45 -9.01 -6.12
C THR A 483 13.89 -8.50 -5.96
N ALA A 484 14.10 -7.18 -5.91
CA ALA A 484 15.40 -6.55 -5.78
C ALA A 484 15.92 -6.44 -4.33
N ARG A 485 15.05 -6.59 -3.32
CA ARG A 485 15.36 -6.48 -1.88
C ARG A 485 14.74 -7.65 -1.09
N PRO A 486 15.24 -8.89 -1.24
CA PRO A 486 14.69 -10.08 -0.59
C PRO A 486 14.83 -10.11 0.95
N GLY A 487 15.55 -9.15 1.54
CA GLY A 487 15.66 -8.98 3.00
C GLY A 487 14.61 -8.06 3.63
N THR A 488 13.78 -7.40 2.81
CA THR A 488 12.69 -6.53 3.25
C THR A 488 11.36 -7.15 2.83
N ASN A 489 10.37 -7.15 3.72
CA ASN A 489 9.00 -7.53 3.39
C ASN A 489 8.27 -6.38 2.72
N TYR A 490 7.36 -6.71 1.80
CA TYR A 490 6.54 -5.73 1.09
C TYR A 490 5.08 -6.15 1.14
N ALA A 491 4.20 -5.18 1.32
CA ALA A 491 2.76 -5.40 1.27
C ALA A 491 2.10 -4.37 0.36
N ILE A 492 1.12 -4.76 -0.46
CA ILE A 492 0.36 -3.84 -1.32
C ILE A 492 -1.13 -3.89 -1.02
N LEU A 493 -1.73 -2.71 -0.87
CA LEU A 493 -3.17 -2.53 -0.66
C LEU A 493 -3.89 -2.40 -2.01
N ASP A 494 -5.06 -3.03 -2.16
CA ASP A 494 -5.84 -3.16 -3.41
C ASP A 494 -5.13 -3.90 -4.56
N PHE A 495 -4.24 -4.86 -4.25
CA PHE A 495 -3.67 -5.76 -5.26
C PHE A 495 -3.36 -7.17 -4.72
N GLY A 496 -3.35 -8.18 -5.59
CA GLY A 496 -2.95 -9.55 -5.26
C GLY A 496 -2.36 -10.31 -6.44
N TRP A 497 -1.54 -11.33 -6.13
CA TRP A 497 -0.99 -12.29 -7.10
C TRP A 497 -1.25 -13.72 -6.63
N ASP A 498 -1.38 -14.65 -7.59
CA ASP A 498 -1.42 -16.10 -7.33
C ASP A 498 -0.08 -16.65 -6.83
N THR A 499 1.05 -16.05 -7.25
CA THR A 499 2.41 -16.53 -6.91
C THR A 499 3.43 -15.37 -6.93
N PRO A 500 3.44 -14.50 -5.91
CA PRO A 500 4.45 -13.45 -5.72
C PRO A 500 5.76 -14.00 -5.10
N PRO A 501 6.84 -13.19 -5.01
CA PRO A 501 8.01 -13.49 -4.18
C PRO A 501 7.67 -13.77 -2.72
N ALA A 502 8.53 -14.53 -2.03
CA ALA A 502 8.29 -14.98 -0.66
C ALA A 502 8.16 -13.84 0.38
N ASN A 503 8.72 -12.67 0.08
CA ASN A 503 8.69 -11.44 0.85
C ASN A 503 7.62 -10.43 0.37
N LEU A 504 6.66 -10.84 -0.47
CA LEU A 504 5.62 -9.95 -1.01
C LEU A 504 4.20 -10.49 -0.72
N ARG A 505 3.40 -9.68 -0.02
CA ARG A 505 1.99 -9.91 0.27
C ARG A 505 1.10 -8.96 -0.53
N GLY A 506 0.12 -9.51 -1.23
CA GLY A 506 -1.02 -8.77 -1.73
C GLY A 506 -2.14 -8.71 -0.69
N ILE A 507 -2.78 -7.54 -0.58
CA ILE A 507 -3.94 -7.31 0.28
C ILE A 507 -5.07 -6.82 -0.62
N GLN A 508 -6.15 -7.60 -0.68
CA GLN A 508 -7.38 -7.26 -1.39
C GLN A 508 -8.51 -7.02 -0.39
N PHE A 509 -9.43 -6.13 -0.77
CA PHE A 509 -10.69 -5.91 -0.06
C PHE A 509 -11.83 -6.27 -1.00
N ASP A 510 -12.83 -7.00 -0.52
CA ASP A 510 -14.01 -7.34 -1.30
C ASP A 510 -14.97 -6.13 -1.41
N ALA A 511 -14.54 -5.18 -2.25
CA ALA A 511 -15.26 -3.96 -2.56
C ALA A 511 -16.66 -4.23 -3.16
N LYS A 512 -16.88 -5.42 -3.75
CA LYS A 512 -18.16 -5.82 -4.32
C LYS A 512 -19.18 -6.13 -3.22
N GLN A 513 -18.77 -6.79 -2.13
CA GLN A 513 -19.64 -7.05 -0.97
C GLN A 513 -20.17 -5.75 -0.33
N VAL A 514 -19.28 -4.80 -0.03
CA VAL A 514 -19.70 -3.52 0.59
C VAL A 514 -20.38 -2.59 -0.42
N GLY A 515 -19.96 -2.62 -1.69
CA GLY A 515 -20.66 -1.96 -2.79
C GLY A 515 -22.12 -2.41 -2.85
N TYR A 516 -22.39 -3.71 -2.74
CA TYR A 516 -23.75 -4.26 -2.73
C TYR A 516 -24.62 -3.73 -1.58
N LEU A 517 -24.05 -3.58 -0.37
CA LEU A 517 -24.77 -2.96 0.75
C LEU A 517 -25.06 -1.48 0.50
N ALA A 518 -24.09 -0.72 -0.05
CA ALA A 518 -24.27 0.68 -0.42
C ALA A 518 -25.32 0.85 -1.53
N GLY A 519 -25.33 -0.05 -2.51
CA GLY A 519 -26.34 -0.11 -3.57
C GLY A 519 -27.73 -0.38 -3.03
N THR A 520 -27.86 -1.39 -2.16
CA THR A 520 -29.13 -1.72 -1.50
C THR A 520 -29.66 -0.53 -0.72
N LEU A 521 -28.81 0.15 0.06
CA LEU A 521 -29.20 1.36 0.78
C LEU A 521 -29.67 2.47 -0.17
N ALA A 522 -28.91 2.74 -1.24
CA ALA A 522 -29.25 3.78 -2.21
C ALA A 522 -30.62 3.53 -2.87
N GLY A 523 -30.87 2.32 -3.36
CA GLY A 523 -32.14 2.01 -4.01
C GLY A 523 -33.34 1.99 -3.07
N LYS A 524 -33.16 1.72 -1.76
CA LYS A 524 -34.22 1.90 -0.75
C LYS A 524 -34.45 3.35 -0.32
N MET A 525 -33.45 4.22 -0.48
CA MET A 525 -33.54 5.64 -0.12
C MET A 525 -33.92 6.53 -1.31
N SER A 526 -33.80 6.03 -2.55
CA SER A 526 -34.23 6.73 -3.76
C SER A 526 -35.75 6.89 -3.81
N ALA A 527 -36.18 8.08 -4.22
CA ALA A 527 -37.56 8.45 -4.48
C ALA A 527 -37.87 8.58 -5.99
N THR A 528 -36.85 8.77 -6.84
CA THR A 528 -37.00 8.81 -8.30
C THR A 528 -36.92 7.43 -8.95
N GLY A 529 -36.15 6.50 -8.35
CA GLY A 529 -35.75 5.24 -8.98
C GLY A 529 -34.45 5.35 -9.79
N ASP A 530 -33.85 6.54 -9.87
CA ASP A 530 -32.56 6.79 -10.52
C ASP A 530 -31.48 7.03 -9.46
N VAL A 531 -30.36 6.33 -9.55
CA VAL A 531 -29.17 6.54 -8.70
C VAL A 531 -27.90 6.65 -9.55
N GLY A 532 -26.86 7.31 -9.04
CA GLY A 532 -25.63 7.61 -9.77
C GLY A 532 -24.36 7.09 -9.11
N VAL A 533 -23.37 6.72 -9.91
CA VAL A 533 -22.03 6.31 -9.48
C VAL A 533 -20.97 7.13 -10.22
N VAL A 534 -20.31 8.03 -9.48
CA VAL A 534 -19.10 8.73 -9.95
C VAL A 534 -17.89 7.87 -9.59
N ALA A 535 -17.31 7.24 -10.61
CA ALA A 535 -16.15 6.36 -10.47
C ALA A 535 -14.88 7.06 -10.95
N GLY A 536 -13.73 6.66 -10.38
CA GLY A 536 -12.41 7.18 -10.76
C GLY A 536 -11.92 6.58 -12.08
N MET A 537 -10.78 5.89 -12.03
CA MET A 537 -10.27 5.11 -13.17
C MET A 537 -11.00 3.76 -13.27
N GLU A 538 -11.16 3.25 -14.49
CA GLU A 538 -11.74 1.93 -14.77
C GLU A 538 -10.71 0.82 -14.49
N ILE A 539 -10.50 0.54 -13.20
CA ILE A 539 -9.56 -0.48 -12.68
C ILE A 539 -10.30 -1.49 -11.80
N PRO A 540 -9.80 -2.73 -11.63
CA PRO A 540 -10.51 -3.81 -10.94
C PRO A 540 -11.14 -3.46 -9.57
N PRO A 541 -10.46 -2.78 -8.62
CA PRO A 541 -11.08 -2.45 -7.33
C PRO A 541 -12.23 -1.42 -7.44
N VAL A 542 -12.20 -0.54 -8.45
CA VAL A 542 -13.28 0.43 -8.72
C VAL A 542 -14.45 -0.27 -9.42
N ILE A 543 -14.15 -1.15 -10.39
CA ILE A 543 -15.17 -1.96 -11.08
C ILE A 543 -15.93 -2.82 -10.05
N ALA A 544 -15.23 -3.44 -9.08
CA ALA A 544 -15.86 -4.21 -8.01
C ALA A 544 -16.86 -3.39 -7.17
N PHE A 545 -16.49 -2.16 -6.75
CA PHE A 545 -17.42 -1.23 -6.09
C PHE A 545 -18.64 -0.91 -6.97
N VAL A 546 -18.42 -0.58 -8.25
CA VAL A 546 -19.47 -0.17 -9.20
C VAL A 546 -20.45 -1.31 -9.50
N GLU A 547 -19.94 -2.53 -9.73
CA GLU A 547 -20.76 -3.73 -9.95
C GLU A 547 -21.55 -4.11 -8.71
N GLY A 548 -20.89 -4.12 -7.54
CA GLY A 548 -21.57 -4.39 -6.27
C GLY A 548 -22.72 -3.42 -6.06
N TYR A 549 -22.44 -2.12 -6.14
CA TYR A 549 -23.44 -1.06 -6.00
C TYR A 549 -24.59 -1.21 -7.00
N ARG A 550 -24.29 -1.46 -8.28
CA ARG A 550 -25.31 -1.66 -9.31
C ARG A 550 -26.22 -2.84 -8.96
N ASN A 551 -25.63 -3.99 -8.64
CA ASN A 551 -26.38 -5.21 -8.34
C ASN A 551 -27.24 -5.04 -7.08
N GLY A 552 -26.67 -4.49 -6.00
CA GLY A 552 -27.40 -4.24 -4.76
C GLY A 552 -28.55 -3.24 -4.92
N ALA A 553 -28.36 -2.18 -5.70
CA ALA A 553 -29.41 -1.21 -6.02
C ALA A 553 -30.55 -1.86 -6.81
N GLN A 554 -30.22 -2.63 -7.86
CA GLN A 554 -31.22 -3.35 -8.67
C GLN A 554 -31.94 -4.46 -7.88
N CYS A 555 -31.28 -5.11 -6.93
CA CYS A 555 -31.91 -6.07 -6.01
C CYS A 555 -32.79 -5.44 -4.93
N SER A 556 -32.73 -4.12 -4.74
CA SER A 556 -33.57 -3.41 -3.77
C SER A 556 -34.96 -3.02 -4.32
N GLY A 557 -35.10 -2.91 -5.66
CA GLY A 557 -36.29 -2.47 -6.38
C GLY A 557 -36.00 -2.15 -7.85
N ASN A 558 -36.98 -1.58 -8.57
CA ASN A 558 -36.79 -1.16 -9.96
C ASN A 558 -35.94 0.12 -10.03
N ILE A 559 -34.61 -0.05 -10.02
CA ILE A 559 -33.63 1.04 -9.97
C ILE A 559 -32.79 1.11 -11.25
N ASP A 560 -32.67 2.30 -11.80
CA ASP A 560 -31.73 2.68 -12.86
C ASP A 560 -30.43 3.24 -12.26
N VAL A 561 -29.29 2.75 -12.74
CA VAL A 561 -27.96 3.05 -12.16
C VAL A 561 -27.08 3.73 -13.21
N LEU A 562 -26.98 5.05 -13.12
CA LEU A 562 -26.11 5.86 -13.96
C LEU A 562 -24.66 5.69 -13.51
N VAL A 563 -23.74 5.37 -14.42
CA VAL A 563 -22.30 5.23 -14.08
C VAL A 563 -21.49 6.16 -14.97
N ASN A 564 -20.53 6.87 -14.36
CA ASN A 564 -19.56 7.69 -15.08
C ASN A 564 -18.16 7.45 -14.50
N TYR A 565 -17.30 6.80 -15.28
CA TYR A 565 -15.86 6.71 -15.02
C TYR A 565 -15.20 8.01 -15.49
N THR A 566 -14.83 8.85 -14.53
CA THR A 566 -14.14 10.13 -14.76
C THR A 566 -12.73 9.96 -15.34
N GLY A 567 -12.11 8.79 -15.14
CA GLY A 567 -10.75 8.48 -15.61
C GLY A 567 -9.66 9.08 -14.72
N THR A 568 -9.99 9.62 -13.54
CA THR A 568 -9.04 10.29 -12.64
C THR A 568 -9.50 10.20 -11.18
N PHE A 569 -8.54 10.07 -10.26
CA PHE A 569 -8.80 10.18 -8.82
C PHE A 569 -8.52 11.58 -8.26
N GLY A 570 -7.84 12.46 -9.02
CA GLY A 570 -7.29 13.73 -8.53
C GLY A 570 -7.99 15.01 -9.00
N ASP A 571 -9.20 14.94 -9.55
CA ASP A 571 -9.91 16.10 -10.12
C ASP A 571 -11.32 16.27 -9.52
N PRO A 572 -11.46 16.98 -8.38
CA PRO A 572 -12.76 17.25 -7.76
C PRO A 572 -13.79 17.87 -8.73
N ALA A 573 -13.35 18.74 -9.65
CA ALA A 573 -14.25 19.42 -10.59
C ALA A 573 -14.82 18.48 -11.67
N ALA A 574 -14.07 17.44 -12.06
CA ALA A 574 -14.60 16.37 -12.88
C ALA A 574 -15.70 15.57 -12.14
N GLY A 575 -15.56 15.39 -10.82
CA GLY A 575 -16.57 14.75 -9.97
C GLY A 575 -17.84 15.57 -9.83
N GLU A 576 -17.70 16.89 -9.58
CA GLU A 576 -18.82 17.85 -9.57
C GLU A 576 -19.58 17.81 -10.91
N ALA A 577 -18.86 17.85 -12.04
CA ALA A 577 -19.46 17.84 -13.38
C ALA A 577 -20.18 16.51 -13.71
N ALA A 578 -19.60 15.37 -13.31
CA ALA A 578 -20.25 14.07 -13.45
C ALA A 578 -21.53 13.96 -12.62
N THR A 579 -21.50 14.48 -11.39
CA THR A 579 -22.66 14.52 -10.48
C THR A 579 -23.77 15.42 -11.04
N ALA A 580 -23.41 16.59 -11.58
CA ALA A 580 -24.36 17.52 -12.19
C ALA A 580 -25.11 16.90 -13.40
N ASP A 581 -24.43 16.10 -14.24
CA ASP A 581 -25.09 15.35 -15.33
C ASP A 581 -26.11 14.35 -14.77
N MET A 582 -25.71 13.55 -13.77
CA MET A 582 -26.58 12.53 -13.16
C MET A 582 -27.83 13.13 -12.51
N ILE A 583 -27.66 14.20 -11.72
CA ILE A 583 -28.79 14.93 -11.10
C ILE A 583 -29.72 15.50 -12.19
N SER A 584 -29.16 16.04 -13.29
CA SER A 584 -29.97 16.55 -14.40
C SER A 584 -30.79 15.46 -15.13
N ARG A 585 -30.40 14.19 -14.96
CA ARG A 585 -31.03 13.00 -15.54
C ARG A 585 -31.97 12.26 -14.57
N GLY A 586 -32.09 12.71 -13.31
CA GLY A 586 -33.03 12.17 -12.33
C GLY A 586 -32.39 11.57 -11.06
N ALA A 587 -31.06 11.41 -11.02
CA ALA A 587 -30.42 10.71 -9.91
C ALA A 587 -30.55 11.46 -8.57
N ASP A 588 -31.07 10.78 -7.54
CA ASP A 588 -31.31 11.34 -6.21
C ASP A 588 -30.48 10.70 -5.07
N VAL A 589 -29.67 9.70 -5.40
CA VAL A 589 -28.56 9.19 -4.57
C VAL A 589 -27.29 9.08 -5.42
N ILE A 590 -26.15 9.55 -4.89
CA ILE A 590 -24.85 9.57 -5.58
C ILE A 590 -23.81 8.81 -4.76
N PHE A 591 -23.25 7.74 -5.33
CA PHE A 591 -22.12 6.98 -4.80
C PHE A 591 -20.82 7.42 -5.47
N ALA A 592 -19.75 7.64 -4.70
CA ALA A 592 -18.54 8.30 -5.20
C ALA A 592 -17.27 7.48 -4.97
N ALA A 593 -16.98 6.53 -5.87
CA ALA A 593 -15.81 5.66 -5.81
C ALA A 593 -14.61 6.23 -6.59
N ALA A 594 -14.10 7.40 -6.18
CA ALA A 594 -13.17 8.18 -7.00
C ALA A 594 -12.11 9.03 -6.24
N GLY A 595 -11.78 8.74 -4.97
CA GLY A 595 -10.77 9.51 -4.22
C GLY A 595 -11.11 11.02 -4.13
N PRO A 596 -10.13 11.94 -4.25
CA PRO A 596 -10.39 13.39 -4.35
C PRO A 596 -11.44 13.80 -5.40
N THR A 597 -11.50 13.15 -6.57
CA THR A 597 -12.58 13.33 -7.55
C THR A 597 -13.95 13.02 -6.92
N GLY A 598 -14.02 11.96 -6.12
CA GLY A 598 -15.22 11.53 -5.39
C GLY A 598 -15.60 12.49 -4.26
N ASN A 599 -14.61 13.10 -3.59
CA ASN A 599 -14.86 14.13 -2.57
C ASN A 599 -15.61 15.34 -3.18
N GLY A 600 -15.25 15.74 -4.41
CA GLY A 600 -16.02 16.75 -5.16
C GLY A 600 -17.46 16.32 -5.47
N ALA A 601 -17.66 15.06 -5.84
CA ALA A 601 -18.98 14.50 -6.12
C ALA A 601 -19.92 14.50 -4.89
N ILE A 602 -19.46 14.02 -3.73
CA ILE A 602 -20.29 13.97 -2.51
C ILE A 602 -20.59 15.36 -1.93
N LEU A 603 -19.65 16.30 -2.04
CA LEU A 603 -19.89 17.69 -1.63
C LEU A 603 -20.91 18.36 -2.56
N TYR A 604 -20.83 18.11 -3.87
CA TYR A 604 -21.77 18.68 -4.85
C TYR A 604 -23.18 18.13 -4.70
N SER A 605 -23.35 16.80 -4.54
CA SER A 605 -24.68 16.22 -4.33
C SER A 605 -25.31 16.75 -3.03
N ALA A 606 -24.56 16.75 -1.93
CA ALA A 606 -25.02 17.27 -0.64
C ALA A 606 -25.46 18.75 -0.72
N GLN A 607 -24.67 19.61 -1.36
CA GLN A 607 -25.00 21.03 -1.56
C GLN A 607 -26.25 21.24 -2.44
N ASN A 608 -26.60 20.28 -3.30
CA ASN A 608 -27.82 20.29 -4.11
C ASN A 608 -28.98 19.51 -3.47
N GLY A 609 -28.84 19.05 -2.22
CA GLY A 609 -29.87 18.35 -1.46
C GLY A 609 -30.09 16.88 -1.85
N VAL A 610 -29.15 16.32 -2.64
CA VAL A 610 -29.14 14.93 -3.12
C VAL A 610 -28.31 14.08 -2.15
N TRP A 611 -28.73 12.85 -1.89
CA TRP A 611 -28.02 11.97 -0.96
C TRP A 611 -26.64 11.56 -1.51
N SER A 612 -25.65 11.44 -0.63
CA SER A 612 -24.32 10.93 -0.95
C SER A 612 -24.00 9.63 -0.20
N ILE A 613 -23.19 8.78 -0.82
CA ILE A 613 -22.53 7.64 -0.19
C ILE A 613 -21.04 7.69 -0.55
N GLY A 614 -20.19 7.73 0.48
CA GLY A 614 -18.73 7.75 0.34
C GLY A 614 -18.09 6.37 0.16
N VAL A 615 -16.76 6.33 0.10
CA VAL A 615 -15.97 5.07 0.00
C VAL A 615 -14.70 5.10 0.87
N ASP A 616 -14.14 3.90 1.06
CA ASP A 616 -12.85 3.57 1.66
C ASP A 616 -12.76 3.95 3.16
N THR A 617 -12.90 5.23 3.52
CA THR A 617 -13.01 5.71 4.92
C THR A 617 -14.44 6.15 5.26
N ASP A 618 -14.70 6.35 6.55
CA ASP A 618 -15.86 7.13 7.02
C ASP A 618 -15.68 8.61 6.65
N GLN A 619 -16.35 9.05 5.58
CA GLN A 619 -16.17 10.40 5.02
C GLN A 619 -16.95 11.48 5.79
N TYR A 620 -17.78 11.10 6.77
CA TYR A 620 -18.37 12.04 7.72
C TYR A 620 -17.27 12.67 8.58
N LEU A 621 -16.35 11.84 9.07
CA LEU A 621 -15.22 12.26 9.90
C LEU A 621 -14.14 13.00 9.09
N THR A 622 -13.94 12.66 7.81
CA THR A 622 -12.82 13.20 7.02
C THR A 622 -13.20 14.33 6.07
N VAL A 623 -14.16 14.12 5.15
CA VAL A 623 -14.56 15.14 4.16
C VAL A 623 -15.53 16.15 4.77
N PHE A 624 -16.38 15.71 5.71
CA PHE A 624 -17.33 16.58 6.39
C PHE A 624 -16.88 17.10 7.77
N ASP A 625 -15.64 16.84 8.19
CA ASP A 625 -15.02 17.37 9.43
C ASP A 625 -15.89 17.15 10.68
N ASP A 626 -16.33 15.90 10.92
CA ASP A 626 -17.21 15.49 12.02
C ASP A 626 -18.57 16.25 12.06
N GLY A 627 -19.06 16.64 10.88
CA GLY A 627 -20.27 17.45 10.71
C GLY A 627 -20.01 18.97 10.67
N GLY A 628 -18.75 19.41 10.68
CA GLY A 628 -18.35 20.80 10.53
C GLY A 628 -18.62 21.40 9.14
N VAL A 629 -18.71 20.58 8.10
CA VAL A 629 -18.96 21.01 6.72
C VAL A 629 -20.44 20.87 6.36
N ALA A 630 -21.03 21.92 5.79
CA ALA A 630 -22.43 21.94 5.39
C ALA A 630 -22.75 20.85 4.35
N GLY A 631 -23.84 20.10 4.59
CA GLY A 631 -24.25 18.96 3.78
C GLY A 631 -23.89 17.59 4.36
N SER A 632 -23.26 17.54 5.54
CA SER A 632 -23.08 16.32 6.33
C SER A 632 -24.38 15.54 6.54
N ASP A 633 -25.51 16.25 6.70
CA ASP A 633 -26.88 15.73 6.79
C ASP A 633 -27.40 15.05 5.50
N LYS A 634 -26.57 14.97 4.45
CA LYS A 634 -26.82 14.26 3.20
C LYS A 634 -25.92 13.07 2.95
N LEU A 635 -24.90 12.83 3.79
CA LEU A 635 -24.08 11.63 3.70
C LEU A 635 -24.79 10.48 4.42
N LEU A 636 -25.35 9.54 3.64
CA LEU A 636 -26.05 8.38 4.20
C LEU A 636 -25.09 7.44 4.94
N THR A 637 -23.91 7.18 4.36
CA THR A 637 -22.84 6.32 4.90
C THR A 637 -21.60 6.41 4.00
N SER A 638 -20.54 5.66 4.33
CA SER A 638 -19.46 5.30 3.41
C SER A 638 -19.35 3.78 3.25
N ALA A 639 -19.06 3.30 2.04
CA ALA A 639 -18.64 1.93 1.77
C ALA A 639 -17.16 1.74 2.11
N MET A 640 -16.85 1.43 3.38
CA MET A 640 -15.50 1.40 3.91
C MET A 640 -14.72 0.14 3.50
N LYS A 641 -13.41 0.30 3.38
CA LYS A 641 -12.39 -0.76 3.41
C LYS A 641 -11.50 -0.52 4.62
N ARG A 642 -11.22 -1.54 5.42
CA ARG A 642 -10.39 -1.38 6.64
C ARG A 642 -8.89 -1.48 6.34
N LEU A 643 -8.37 -0.50 5.59
CA LEU A 643 -6.93 -0.40 5.30
C LEU A 643 -6.11 -0.25 6.58
N ASP A 644 -6.64 0.48 7.55
CA ASP A 644 -6.09 0.64 8.89
C ASP A 644 -5.83 -0.72 9.56
N LYS A 645 -6.85 -1.59 9.57
CA LYS A 645 -6.79 -2.95 10.12
C LYS A 645 -5.81 -3.83 9.35
N ALA A 646 -5.79 -3.76 8.02
CA ALA A 646 -4.91 -4.59 7.20
C ALA A 646 -3.42 -4.20 7.35
N VAL A 647 -3.14 -2.90 7.48
CA VAL A 647 -1.80 -2.38 7.78
C VAL A 647 -1.37 -2.79 9.20
N TYR A 648 -2.26 -2.65 10.18
CA TYR A 648 -2.01 -3.08 11.56
C TYR A 648 -1.65 -4.57 11.63
N ILE A 649 -2.53 -5.45 11.11
CA ILE A 649 -2.33 -6.91 11.13
C ILE A 649 -1.10 -7.32 10.33
N THR A 650 -0.81 -6.68 9.20
CA THR A 650 0.39 -7.01 8.42
C THR A 650 1.69 -6.56 9.11
N THR A 651 1.62 -5.51 9.94
CA THR A 651 2.73 -5.11 10.81
C THR A 651 2.91 -6.09 11.96
N GLU A 652 1.82 -6.49 12.62
CA GLU A 652 1.80 -7.52 13.66
C GLU A 652 2.38 -8.85 13.15
N ASP A 653 1.96 -9.30 11.97
CA ASP A 653 2.49 -10.51 11.31
C ASP A 653 3.99 -10.41 11.03
N HIS A 654 4.47 -9.22 10.63
CA HIS A 654 5.88 -9.00 10.35
C HIS A 654 6.72 -9.08 11.63
N LEU A 655 6.31 -8.41 12.70
CA LEU A 655 6.99 -8.40 13.99
C LEU A 655 7.00 -9.80 14.63
N ASN A 656 5.89 -10.53 14.54
CA ASN A 656 5.77 -11.89 15.04
C ASN A 656 6.46 -12.96 14.17
N GLY A 657 7.06 -12.58 13.03
CA GLY A 657 7.68 -13.52 12.10
C GLY A 657 6.70 -14.46 11.40
N THR A 658 5.40 -14.15 11.41
CA THR A 658 4.31 -14.92 10.77
C THR A 658 3.91 -14.39 9.40
N PHE A 659 4.57 -13.32 8.92
CA PHE A 659 4.36 -12.74 7.59
C PHE A 659 4.37 -13.80 6.49
N SER A 660 3.37 -13.71 5.60
CA SER A 660 3.09 -14.68 4.56
C SER A 660 2.91 -13.99 3.20
N SER A 661 3.58 -14.53 2.18
CA SER A 661 3.39 -14.16 0.79
C SER A 661 2.13 -14.79 0.18
N GLY A 662 1.70 -14.24 -0.94
CA GLY A 662 0.42 -14.56 -1.58
C GLY A 662 -0.58 -13.43 -1.40
N THR A 663 -1.87 -13.72 -1.55
CA THR A 663 -2.94 -12.73 -1.40
C THR A 663 -3.78 -13.01 -0.16
N VAL A 664 -4.00 -11.99 0.65
CA VAL A 664 -4.97 -11.98 1.76
C VAL A 664 -6.17 -11.13 1.33
N THR A 665 -7.38 -11.66 1.48
CA THR A 665 -8.62 -10.97 1.10
C THR A 665 -9.48 -10.71 2.33
N TYR A 666 -9.86 -9.44 2.52
CA TYR A 666 -10.67 -8.91 3.61
C TYR A 666 -12.11 -8.64 3.13
N GLY A 667 -13.12 -9.01 3.91
CA GLY A 667 -14.54 -9.01 3.49
C GLY A 667 -15.53 -8.61 4.60
N LEU A 668 -16.82 -8.92 4.43
CA LEU A 668 -17.83 -8.66 5.47
C LEU A 668 -17.74 -9.66 6.65
N VAL A 669 -17.14 -10.83 6.43
CA VAL A 669 -17.04 -11.92 7.43
C VAL A 669 -16.01 -11.67 8.52
N ASP A 670 -14.99 -10.86 8.22
CA ASP A 670 -13.93 -10.44 9.12
C ASP A 670 -13.98 -8.93 9.42
N ASP A 671 -15.09 -8.26 9.10
CA ASP A 671 -15.27 -6.79 9.13
C ASP A 671 -14.11 -6.03 8.48
N GLY A 672 -13.52 -6.60 7.42
CA GLY A 672 -12.52 -6.01 6.57
C GLY A 672 -13.09 -5.00 5.55
N VAL A 673 -14.38 -5.12 5.22
CA VAL A 673 -15.19 -4.09 4.56
C VAL A 673 -16.52 -3.91 5.30
N GLY A 674 -17.20 -2.78 5.12
CA GLY A 674 -18.52 -2.55 5.71
C GLY A 674 -19.04 -1.13 5.53
N LEU A 675 -20.31 -0.89 5.85
CA LEU A 675 -20.87 0.46 5.87
C LEU A 675 -20.42 1.20 7.13
N ALA A 676 -20.08 2.48 6.98
CA ALA A 676 -19.86 3.40 8.10
C ALA A 676 -21.18 3.65 8.86
N PRO A 677 -21.12 4.14 10.13
CA PRO A 677 -22.31 4.60 10.83
C PRO A 677 -23.11 5.63 10.01
N PHE A 678 -24.42 5.69 10.23
CA PHE A 678 -25.31 6.59 9.49
C PHE A 678 -25.28 8.05 10.00
N HIS A 679 -24.57 8.31 11.11
CA HIS A 679 -24.37 9.62 11.73
C HIS A 679 -25.66 10.45 11.81
N GLU A 680 -25.68 11.66 11.25
CA GLU A 680 -26.85 12.55 11.25
C GLU A 680 -28.07 11.97 10.51
N THR A 681 -27.84 11.09 9.52
CA THR A 681 -28.92 10.47 8.73
C THR A 681 -29.56 9.25 9.42
N ASP A 682 -29.01 8.77 10.54
CA ASP A 682 -29.53 7.59 11.27
C ASP A 682 -31.03 7.71 11.59
N THR A 683 -31.50 8.92 11.93
CA THR A 683 -32.90 9.17 12.25
C THR A 683 -33.83 9.27 11.02
N VAL A 684 -33.26 9.41 9.82
CA VAL A 684 -33.97 9.55 8.54
C VAL A 684 -34.08 8.20 7.82
N ILE A 685 -33.06 7.34 7.92
CA ILE A 685 -33.07 5.99 7.36
C ILE A 685 -34.10 5.13 8.12
N PRO A 686 -35.16 4.61 7.47
CA PRO A 686 -36.19 3.82 8.16
C PRO A 686 -35.61 2.55 8.78
N GLN A 687 -36.09 2.17 9.97
CA GLN A 687 -35.61 0.94 10.65
C GLN A 687 -35.75 -0.31 9.76
N THR A 688 -36.80 -0.40 8.95
CA THR A 688 -36.99 -1.50 7.99
C THR A 688 -35.89 -1.60 6.94
N VAL A 689 -35.27 -0.47 6.56
CA VAL A 689 -34.12 -0.46 5.63
C VAL A 689 -32.86 -0.93 6.35
N LYS A 690 -32.67 -0.56 7.62
CA LYS A 690 -31.55 -1.06 8.46
C LYS A 690 -31.66 -2.57 8.68
N ASP A 691 -32.85 -3.05 9.03
CA ASP A 691 -33.15 -4.48 9.22
C ASP A 691 -32.91 -5.27 7.92
N GLU A 692 -33.24 -4.70 6.76
CA GLU A 692 -32.99 -5.31 5.44
C GLU A 692 -31.49 -5.30 5.07
N LEU A 693 -30.75 -4.23 5.36
CA LEU A 693 -29.30 -4.17 5.19
C LEU A 693 -28.57 -5.20 6.06
N ASP A 694 -28.99 -5.39 7.31
CA ASP A 694 -28.45 -6.44 8.18
C ASP A 694 -28.76 -7.84 7.62
N ALA A 695 -29.99 -8.07 7.13
CA ALA A 695 -30.36 -9.32 6.49
C ALA A 695 -29.53 -9.60 5.23
N VAL A 696 -29.28 -8.58 4.40
CA VAL A 696 -28.41 -8.69 3.21
C VAL A 696 -26.94 -8.90 3.62
N LYS A 697 -26.39 -8.18 4.61
CA LYS A 697 -25.02 -8.42 5.12
C LYS A 697 -24.86 -9.86 5.56
N GLN A 698 -25.80 -10.40 6.34
CA GLN A 698 -25.76 -11.80 6.76
C GLN A 698 -25.93 -12.77 5.58
N GLY A 699 -26.79 -12.45 4.61
CA GLY A 699 -27.00 -13.24 3.40
C GLY A 699 -25.77 -13.31 2.50
N ILE A 700 -24.98 -12.23 2.40
CA ILE A 700 -23.70 -12.22 1.68
C ILE A 700 -22.68 -13.10 2.44
N ILE A 701 -22.54 -12.91 3.76
CA ILE A 701 -21.59 -13.67 4.59
C ILE A 701 -21.86 -15.18 4.54
N ASN A 702 -23.12 -15.60 4.50
CA ASN A 702 -23.50 -17.02 4.46
C ASN A 702 -23.74 -17.58 3.05
N GLY A 703 -23.60 -16.75 2.00
CA GLY A 703 -23.73 -17.14 0.60
C GLY A 703 -25.17 -17.34 0.09
N THR A 704 -26.20 -16.92 0.82
CA THR A 704 -27.59 -16.93 0.31
C THR A 704 -27.93 -15.73 -0.57
N VAL A 705 -27.18 -14.63 -0.44
CA VAL A 705 -27.16 -13.52 -1.40
C VAL A 705 -25.90 -13.65 -2.25
N ASN A 706 -26.07 -13.84 -3.55
CA ASN A 706 -24.96 -13.81 -4.49
C ASN A 706 -24.85 -12.40 -5.10
N ILE A 707 -23.73 -11.74 -4.84
CA ILE A 707 -23.44 -10.35 -5.22
C ILE A 707 -23.09 -10.16 -6.70
N ASP A 708 -22.82 -11.23 -7.44
CA ASP A 708 -22.45 -11.18 -8.86
C ASP A 708 -23.68 -11.06 -9.78
N TYR A 709 -24.87 -11.46 -9.34
CA TYR A 709 -26.08 -11.39 -10.16
C TYR A 709 -26.82 -10.05 -10.00
N PRO A 710 -27.11 -9.33 -11.10
CA PRO A 710 -28.02 -8.18 -11.08
C PRO A 710 -29.48 -8.67 -11.01
N CYS A 711 -30.27 -8.20 -10.05
CA CYS A 711 -31.70 -8.52 -10.00
C CYS A 711 -32.54 -7.62 -10.92
N ARG A 712 -32.11 -7.44 -12.17
CA ARG A 712 -32.89 -6.74 -13.21
C ARG A 712 -33.18 -7.70 -14.36
N PRO A 713 -34.06 -8.69 -14.14
CA PRO A 713 -34.43 -9.62 -15.18
C PRO A 713 -34.96 -8.88 -16.39
N ARG A 714 -34.50 -9.33 -17.56
CA ARG A 714 -34.92 -8.83 -18.86
C ARG A 714 -35.09 -10.00 -19.82
N PHE A 715 -35.76 -9.75 -20.93
CA PHE A 715 -35.83 -10.72 -22.01
C PHE A 715 -35.75 -10.06 -23.39
N HIS A 716 -35.45 -10.88 -24.39
CA HIS A 716 -35.49 -10.45 -25.78
C HIS A 716 -36.10 -11.49 -26.70
N ALA A 717 -36.62 -11.02 -27.83
CA ALA A 717 -37.32 -11.80 -28.85
C ALA A 717 -36.59 -11.65 -30.19
N GLU A 718 -35.87 -12.70 -30.59
CA GLU A 718 -35.08 -12.72 -31.83
C GLU A 718 -35.94 -13.26 -32.98
N LEU A 719 -36.10 -12.46 -34.03
CA LEU A 719 -37.10 -12.71 -35.09
C LEU A 719 -36.67 -13.68 -36.22
N VAL A 720 -35.39 -14.03 -36.31
CA VAL A 720 -34.81 -14.82 -37.41
C VAL A 720 -34.70 -16.31 -37.05
N GLU A 721 -34.18 -16.60 -35.85
CA GLU A 721 -34.09 -17.93 -35.26
C GLU A 721 -35.41 -18.31 -34.57
N ASN A 722 -36.27 -17.32 -34.26
CA ASN A 722 -37.62 -17.46 -33.69
C ASN A 722 -37.61 -17.92 -32.21
N ASP A 723 -36.73 -17.29 -31.44
CA ASP A 723 -36.40 -17.65 -30.06
C ASP A 723 -36.71 -16.49 -29.10
N VAL A 724 -37.05 -16.81 -27.86
CA VAL A 724 -37.17 -15.83 -26.77
C VAL A 724 -36.20 -16.17 -25.65
N PHE A 725 -35.42 -15.20 -25.20
CA PHE A 725 -34.33 -15.39 -24.24
C PHE A 725 -34.56 -14.54 -22.99
N GLY A 726 -34.58 -15.16 -21.81
CA GLY A 726 -34.48 -14.48 -20.53
C GLY A 726 -33.02 -14.36 -20.09
N VAL A 727 -32.62 -13.17 -19.64
CA VAL A 727 -31.27 -12.87 -19.15
C VAL A 727 -31.38 -12.12 -17.82
N ASP A 728 -30.38 -12.28 -16.94
CA ASP A 728 -30.31 -11.58 -15.64
C ASP A 728 -31.48 -11.96 -14.69
N TRP A 729 -32.03 -13.16 -14.83
CA TRP A 729 -33.00 -13.75 -13.89
C TRP A 729 -32.29 -14.45 -12.71
N LEU A 730 -33.02 -14.78 -11.65
CA LEU A 730 -32.46 -15.58 -10.56
C LEU A 730 -32.08 -16.99 -11.05
N PRO A 731 -30.86 -17.51 -10.79
CA PRO A 731 -30.47 -18.86 -11.20
C PRO A 731 -31.38 -19.96 -10.64
N PHE A 732 -31.47 -21.08 -11.36
CA PHE A 732 -32.32 -22.24 -11.03
C PHE A 732 -33.80 -21.91 -10.71
N THR A 733 -34.33 -20.82 -11.25
CA THR A 733 -35.71 -20.37 -11.03
C THR A 733 -36.58 -20.75 -12.23
N ASP A 734 -37.80 -21.22 -11.98
CA ASP A 734 -38.77 -21.53 -13.02
C ASP A 734 -39.34 -20.24 -13.62
N ILE A 735 -39.06 -20.00 -14.90
CA ILE A 735 -39.52 -18.84 -15.66
C ILE A 735 -40.65 -19.26 -16.59
N THR A 736 -41.81 -18.65 -16.46
CA THR A 736 -42.95 -18.84 -17.38
C THR A 736 -42.92 -17.78 -18.47
N LEU A 737 -42.85 -18.23 -19.72
CA LEU A 737 -43.08 -17.43 -20.91
C LEU A 737 -44.56 -17.53 -21.33
N THR A 738 -45.12 -16.42 -21.78
CA THR A 738 -46.42 -16.34 -22.46
C THR A 738 -46.32 -15.45 -23.70
N ILE A 739 -47.03 -15.83 -24.77
CA ILE A 739 -47.16 -15.04 -26.00
C ILE A 739 -48.65 -14.98 -26.38
N ASP A 740 -49.16 -13.77 -26.65
CA ASP A 740 -50.53 -13.49 -27.10
C ASP A 740 -50.44 -12.76 -28.47
N ASP A 741 -51.00 -13.37 -29.51
CA ASP A 741 -51.10 -12.77 -30.84
C ASP A 741 -52.50 -12.16 -31.03
N PRO A 742 -52.62 -10.82 -31.03
CA PRO A 742 -53.91 -10.15 -31.08
C PRO A 742 -54.69 -10.42 -32.40
N ALA A 743 -54.07 -11.04 -33.42
CA ALA A 743 -54.77 -11.50 -34.60
C ALA A 743 -55.64 -12.75 -34.37
N ASN A 744 -55.33 -13.58 -33.36
CA ASN A 744 -56.04 -14.83 -33.08
C ASN A 744 -57.25 -14.67 -32.16
N GLY A 745 -57.30 -13.60 -31.37
CA GLY A 745 -58.39 -13.30 -30.46
C GLY A 745 -57.92 -12.55 -29.22
N ALA A 746 -58.47 -12.90 -28.07
CA ALA A 746 -57.99 -12.41 -26.78
C ALA A 746 -57.61 -13.60 -25.90
N GLY A 747 -56.36 -13.65 -25.46
CA GLY A 747 -55.83 -14.67 -24.56
C GLY A 747 -54.57 -15.33 -25.12
N VAL A 748 -53.71 -15.75 -24.20
CA VAL A 748 -52.40 -16.38 -24.46
C VAL A 748 -52.51 -17.55 -25.45
N ASP A 749 -51.81 -17.44 -26.58
CA ASP A 749 -51.73 -18.46 -27.63
C ASP A 749 -50.61 -19.49 -27.37
N PHE A 750 -49.53 -19.07 -26.69
CA PHE A 750 -48.42 -19.95 -26.30
C PHE A 750 -48.00 -19.70 -24.86
N THR A 751 -47.71 -20.78 -24.13
CA THR A 751 -47.05 -20.73 -22.84
C THR A 751 -46.12 -21.92 -22.65
N ASP A 752 -44.97 -21.67 -22.04
CA ASP A 752 -44.00 -22.68 -21.61
C ASP A 752 -43.34 -22.22 -20.31
N THR A 753 -42.79 -23.16 -19.54
CA THR A 753 -42.04 -22.85 -18.32
C THR A 753 -40.72 -23.61 -18.33
N LYS A 754 -39.62 -22.88 -18.22
CA LYS A 754 -38.27 -23.42 -18.21
C LYS A 754 -37.48 -22.85 -17.04
N MET A 755 -36.63 -23.69 -16.46
CA MET A 755 -35.71 -23.28 -15.39
C MET A 755 -34.49 -22.58 -15.98
N THR A 756 -34.06 -21.47 -15.37
CA THR A 756 -32.81 -20.79 -15.71
C THR A 756 -31.58 -21.64 -15.35
N ASP A 757 -30.48 -21.42 -16.07
CA ASP A 757 -29.19 -22.01 -15.77
C ASP A 757 -28.50 -21.38 -14.53
N THR A 758 -27.21 -21.68 -14.32
CA THR A 758 -26.39 -21.13 -13.24
C THR A 758 -26.20 -19.61 -13.33
N ASN A 759 -26.40 -19.01 -14.50
CA ASN A 759 -26.11 -17.61 -14.79
C ASN A 759 -27.37 -16.76 -14.89
N GLY A 760 -28.55 -17.33 -14.58
CA GLY A 760 -29.82 -16.61 -14.74
C GLY A 760 -30.32 -16.53 -16.18
N PHE A 761 -29.78 -17.37 -17.08
CA PHE A 761 -30.17 -17.41 -18.49
C PHE A 761 -31.20 -18.52 -18.76
N VAL A 762 -32.20 -18.23 -19.60
CA VAL A 762 -33.21 -19.20 -20.07
C VAL A 762 -33.53 -18.94 -21.54
N MET A 763 -33.66 -20.01 -22.33
CA MET A 763 -33.92 -19.93 -23.78
C MET A 763 -35.18 -20.72 -24.14
N PHE A 764 -36.11 -20.09 -24.84
CA PHE A 764 -37.33 -20.66 -25.39
C PHE A 764 -37.18 -20.83 -26.91
N ASP A 765 -36.55 -21.95 -27.28
CA ASP A 765 -36.11 -22.37 -28.62
C ASP A 765 -37.15 -23.18 -29.42
N ASN A 766 -38.38 -23.26 -28.91
CA ASN A 766 -39.44 -24.09 -29.49
C ASN A 766 -40.82 -23.51 -29.14
N LEU A 767 -41.20 -22.46 -29.85
CA LEU A 767 -42.50 -21.78 -29.70
C LEU A 767 -43.67 -22.56 -30.34
N GLY A 768 -43.48 -23.85 -30.61
CA GLY A 768 -44.48 -24.76 -31.16
C GLY A 768 -44.88 -24.41 -32.60
N THR A 769 -46.01 -23.71 -32.75
CA THR A 769 -46.50 -23.20 -34.04
C THR A 769 -46.48 -21.68 -34.13
N ILE A 770 -46.08 -20.96 -33.08
CA ILE A 770 -45.96 -19.51 -33.08
C ILE A 770 -44.71 -19.10 -33.87
N VAL A 771 -44.89 -18.11 -34.73
CA VAL A 771 -43.81 -17.40 -35.40
C VAL A 771 -43.85 -15.95 -34.91
N LEU A 772 -42.78 -15.48 -34.29
CA LEU A 772 -42.65 -14.13 -33.76
C LEU A 772 -42.82 -13.11 -34.90
N VAL A 773 -43.85 -12.27 -34.78
CA VAL A 773 -44.13 -11.17 -35.72
C VAL A 773 -44.52 -9.90 -34.96
N PRO A 774 -44.42 -8.71 -35.59
CA PRO A 774 -44.83 -7.47 -34.96
C PRO A 774 -46.27 -7.48 -34.42
N ASP A 775 -46.50 -6.65 -33.41
CA ASP A 775 -47.75 -6.49 -32.65
C ASP A 775 -48.11 -7.66 -31.71
N MET A 776 -47.34 -8.76 -31.68
CA MET A 776 -47.49 -9.80 -30.64
C MET A 776 -47.04 -9.30 -29.26
N PHE A 777 -47.76 -9.70 -28.21
CA PHE A 777 -47.39 -9.41 -26.82
C PHE A 777 -46.64 -10.60 -26.22
N VAL A 778 -45.42 -10.35 -25.75
CA VAL A 778 -44.57 -11.34 -25.05
C VAL A 778 -44.50 -10.95 -23.59
N SER A 779 -44.65 -11.92 -22.68
CA SER A 779 -44.51 -11.69 -21.24
C SER A 779 -43.79 -12.84 -20.56
N MET A 780 -42.90 -12.51 -19.64
CA MET A 780 -42.04 -13.44 -18.92
C MET A 780 -42.09 -13.17 -17.42
N THR A 781 -42.21 -14.21 -16.58
CA THR A 781 -42.36 -14.07 -15.12
C THR A 781 -41.82 -15.26 -14.33
N ASP A 782 -41.26 -14.99 -13.15
CA ASP A 782 -40.91 -15.97 -12.10
C ASP A 782 -41.92 -15.97 -10.93
N GLY A 783 -43.02 -15.23 -11.06
CA GLY A 783 -44.00 -14.97 -10.00
C GLY A 783 -43.68 -13.79 -9.08
N THR A 784 -42.46 -13.24 -9.12
CA THR A 784 -42.03 -12.02 -8.40
C THR A 784 -41.91 -10.85 -9.38
N TYR A 785 -41.09 -11.03 -10.42
CA TYR A 785 -40.95 -10.12 -11.54
C TYR A 785 -41.93 -10.52 -12.65
N ASN A 786 -42.52 -9.53 -13.30
CA ASN A 786 -43.33 -9.73 -14.49
C ASN A 786 -42.91 -8.69 -15.53
N LYS A 787 -42.37 -9.19 -16.64
CA LYS A 787 -41.74 -8.45 -17.73
C LYS A 787 -42.65 -8.57 -18.96
N THR A 788 -42.78 -7.50 -19.75
CA THR A 788 -43.70 -7.44 -20.90
C THR A 788 -43.14 -6.61 -22.05
N HIS A 789 -43.06 -7.17 -23.25
CA HIS A 789 -42.60 -6.50 -24.45
C HIS A 789 -43.63 -6.70 -25.58
N THR A 790 -43.78 -5.69 -26.44
CA THR A 790 -44.57 -5.83 -27.68
C THR A 790 -43.61 -5.92 -28.85
N ILE A 791 -43.69 -6.98 -29.65
CA ILE A 791 -42.77 -7.19 -30.76
C ILE A 791 -42.91 -6.06 -31.77
N VAL A 792 -41.79 -5.43 -32.12
CA VAL A 792 -41.78 -4.30 -33.07
C VAL A 792 -41.31 -4.71 -34.48
N PRO A 793 -41.73 -3.98 -35.53
CA PRO A 793 -41.13 -4.11 -36.84
C PRO A 793 -39.63 -3.71 -36.81
N LEU A 794 -38.75 -4.69 -37.04
CA LEU A 794 -37.31 -4.51 -37.20
C LEU A 794 -36.79 -5.48 -38.25
N THR A 795 -35.91 -5.03 -39.15
CA THR A 795 -35.18 -5.90 -40.08
C THR A 795 -33.78 -5.35 -40.35
N VAL A 796 -32.81 -6.23 -40.59
CA VAL A 796 -31.53 -5.88 -41.22
C VAL A 796 -31.60 -6.22 -42.71
N VAL A 797 -31.30 -5.23 -43.55
CA VAL A 797 -31.39 -5.34 -45.03
C VAL A 797 -30.02 -5.61 -45.64
N GLY A 798 -28.93 -5.17 -45.02
CA GLY A 798 -27.59 -5.48 -45.50
C GLY A 798 -26.45 -5.08 -44.57
N VAL A 799 -25.29 -5.67 -44.86
CA VAL A 799 -23.99 -5.44 -44.21
C VAL A 799 -22.94 -5.29 -45.32
N ASP A 800 -22.12 -4.25 -45.24
CA ASP A 800 -20.99 -4.02 -46.15
C ASP A 800 -19.67 -3.92 -45.37
N ALA A 801 -18.89 -5.01 -45.48
CA ALA A 801 -17.54 -5.17 -44.93
C ALA A 801 -16.45 -4.33 -45.64
N VAL A 802 -16.80 -3.54 -46.65
CA VAL A 802 -15.88 -2.60 -47.34
C VAL A 802 -16.10 -1.17 -46.88
N THR A 803 -17.28 -0.84 -46.36
CA THR A 803 -17.65 0.51 -45.90
C THR A 803 -18.07 0.55 -44.42
N ASP A 804 -17.86 -0.54 -43.69
CA ASP A 804 -18.20 -0.74 -42.28
C ASP A 804 -19.65 -0.39 -41.93
N ARG A 805 -20.58 -0.68 -42.85
CA ARG A 805 -21.98 -0.28 -42.75
C ARG A 805 -22.93 -1.44 -42.51
N VAL A 806 -23.90 -1.20 -41.64
CA VAL A 806 -25.06 -2.06 -41.41
C VAL A 806 -26.31 -1.20 -41.57
N TRP A 807 -27.31 -1.69 -42.31
CA TRP A 807 -28.54 -0.93 -42.55
C TRP A 807 -29.77 -1.84 -42.62
N GLY A 808 -30.94 -1.25 -42.37
CA GLY A 808 -32.18 -1.99 -42.24
C GLY A 808 -33.42 -1.11 -42.26
N THR A 809 -34.54 -1.68 -41.79
CA THR A 809 -35.79 -0.94 -41.57
C THR A 809 -36.32 -1.13 -40.15
N GLY A 810 -37.13 -0.19 -39.68
CA GLY A 810 -37.77 -0.23 -38.37
C GLY A 810 -38.89 0.81 -38.23
N VAL A 811 -39.35 1.05 -37.00
CA VAL A 811 -40.40 2.04 -36.70
C VAL A 811 -39.85 3.48 -36.76
N PRO A 812 -40.34 4.37 -37.64
CA PRO A 812 -39.85 5.74 -37.77
C PRO A 812 -39.76 6.52 -36.45
N GLY A 813 -38.70 7.30 -36.28
CA GLY A 813 -38.48 8.18 -35.12
C GLY A 813 -37.91 7.51 -33.87
N HIS A 814 -37.78 6.18 -33.84
CA HIS A 814 -37.23 5.45 -32.70
C HIS A 814 -35.71 5.29 -32.78
N GLN A 815 -35.10 5.03 -31.63
CA GLN A 815 -33.69 4.67 -31.52
C GLN A 815 -33.51 3.16 -31.53
N LEU A 816 -32.47 2.70 -32.23
CA LEU A 816 -32.00 1.33 -32.28
C LEU A 816 -30.56 1.29 -31.78
N ASN A 817 -30.19 0.21 -31.11
CA ASN A 817 -28.80 -0.09 -30.79
C ASN A 817 -28.32 -1.18 -31.75
N ILE A 818 -27.27 -0.92 -32.53
CA ILE A 818 -26.68 -1.89 -33.46
C ILE A 818 -25.37 -2.36 -32.85
N GLN A 819 -25.28 -3.66 -32.61
CA GLN A 819 -24.19 -4.29 -31.88
C GLN A 819 -23.36 -5.21 -32.78
N ARG A 820 -22.07 -5.34 -32.49
CA ARG A 820 -21.21 -6.41 -33.03
C ARG A 820 -20.83 -7.39 -31.92
N CYS A 821 -20.96 -8.67 -32.22
CA CYS A 821 -20.84 -9.78 -31.29
C CYS A 821 -19.65 -10.69 -31.62
N ASP A 822 -19.12 -11.34 -30.60
CA ASP A 822 -18.06 -12.34 -30.68
C ASP A 822 -18.29 -13.48 -29.67
N PRO A 823 -17.42 -14.50 -29.60
CA PRO A 823 -17.64 -15.66 -28.71
C PRO A 823 -17.68 -15.36 -27.20
N VAL A 824 -17.40 -14.13 -26.75
CA VAL A 824 -17.58 -13.73 -25.34
C VAL A 824 -18.70 -12.69 -25.13
N GLY A 825 -19.35 -12.21 -26.20
CA GLY A 825 -20.57 -11.40 -26.11
C GLY A 825 -20.66 -10.26 -27.14
N CYS A 826 -21.68 -9.41 -26.97
CA CYS A 826 -21.93 -8.23 -27.82
C CYS A 826 -21.41 -6.96 -27.12
N SER A 827 -20.25 -6.48 -27.57
CA SER A 827 -19.42 -5.51 -26.84
C SER A 827 -19.23 -4.16 -27.56
N TRP A 828 -19.58 -4.08 -28.84
CA TRP A 828 -19.44 -2.87 -29.66
C TRP A 828 -20.82 -2.33 -30.02
N ARG A 829 -21.07 -1.02 -29.84
CA ARG A 829 -22.40 -0.41 -29.96
C ARG A 829 -22.40 0.82 -30.88
N ARG A 830 -23.56 1.06 -31.53
CA ARG A 830 -23.88 2.26 -32.30
C ARG A 830 -25.37 2.56 -32.17
N TRP A 831 -25.73 3.78 -31.77
CA TRP A 831 -27.12 4.21 -31.79
C TRP A 831 -27.52 4.75 -33.18
N ALA A 832 -28.65 4.29 -33.69
CA ALA A 832 -29.25 4.75 -34.93
C ALA A 832 -30.66 5.28 -34.67
N THR A 833 -31.03 6.40 -35.30
CA THR A 833 -32.44 6.84 -35.33
C THR A 833 -33.07 6.39 -36.63
N VAL A 834 -34.21 5.69 -36.56
CA VAL A 834 -34.97 5.30 -37.75
C VAL A 834 -35.56 6.54 -38.41
N GLN A 835 -35.28 6.71 -39.70
CA GLN A 835 -35.70 7.87 -40.48
C GLN A 835 -37.20 7.87 -40.77
N GLY A 836 -37.72 9.00 -41.23
CA GLY A 836 -39.15 9.17 -41.54
C GLY A 836 -39.69 8.27 -42.65
N ASP A 837 -38.82 7.61 -43.42
CA ASP A 837 -39.17 6.60 -44.43
C ASP A 837 -39.09 5.15 -43.91
N GLY A 838 -38.77 4.96 -42.62
CA GLY A 838 -38.61 3.67 -41.98
C GLY A 838 -37.23 3.03 -42.13
N THR A 839 -36.25 3.70 -42.76
CA THR A 839 -34.89 3.17 -42.92
C THR A 839 -33.94 3.59 -41.80
N TRP A 840 -32.93 2.78 -41.52
CA TRP A 840 -31.83 3.12 -40.62
C TRP A 840 -30.50 2.60 -41.18
N GLN A 841 -29.39 3.26 -40.82
CA GLN A 841 -28.04 2.78 -41.09
C GLN A 841 -27.08 3.22 -39.98
N VAL A 842 -26.03 2.45 -39.75
CA VAL A 842 -24.85 2.82 -38.96
C VAL A 842 -23.58 2.66 -39.79
N ASP A 843 -22.57 3.47 -39.48
CA ASP A 843 -21.23 3.43 -40.06
C ASP A 843 -20.24 3.25 -38.91
N PHE A 844 -19.58 2.10 -38.86
CA PHE A 844 -18.66 1.73 -37.79
C PHE A 844 -17.24 2.29 -38.03
N SER A 845 -16.91 2.76 -39.24
CA SER A 845 -15.61 3.37 -39.57
C SER A 845 -15.41 4.74 -38.91
N VAL A 846 -16.48 5.33 -38.36
CA VAL A 846 -16.48 6.63 -37.68
C VAL A 846 -17.06 6.53 -36.25
N PRO A 847 -16.66 7.41 -35.32
CA PRO A 847 -17.28 7.48 -33.99
C PRO A 847 -18.77 7.81 -34.09
N GLY A 848 -19.62 7.09 -33.34
CA GLY A 848 -21.07 7.23 -33.39
C GLY A 848 -21.62 8.41 -32.57
N GLY A 849 -20.96 8.72 -31.45
CA GLY A 849 -21.43 9.70 -30.48
C GLY A 849 -20.38 10.07 -29.42
N PRO A 850 -20.73 10.95 -28.47
CA PRO A 850 -19.84 11.37 -27.37
C PRO A 850 -19.75 10.34 -26.23
N SER A 851 -20.61 9.32 -26.22
CA SER A 851 -20.60 8.25 -25.22
C SER A 851 -19.31 7.42 -25.32
N PRO A 852 -18.72 6.91 -24.22
CA PRO A 852 -17.50 6.10 -24.27
C PRO A 852 -17.62 4.89 -25.21
N GLU A 853 -18.80 4.25 -25.20
CA GLU A 853 -19.14 3.06 -25.99
C GLU A 853 -19.12 3.32 -27.52
N GLU A 854 -19.37 4.56 -27.95
CA GLU A 854 -19.44 4.92 -29.39
C GLU A 854 -18.20 5.64 -29.92
N LYS A 855 -17.22 5.98 -29.06
CA LYS A 855 -15.97 6.63 -29.47
C LYS A 855 -15.08 5.75 -30.35
N ASN A 856 -15.12 4.43 -30.13
CA ASN A 856 -14.25 3.47 -30.81
C ASN A 856 -14.78 3.13 -32.20
N ILE A 857 -13.90 3.17 -33.21
CA ILE A 857 -14.20 2.75 -34.60
C ILE A 857 -13.95 1.24 -34.78
N LEU A 858 -14.67 0.60 -35.69
CA LEU A 858 -14.62 -0.85 -35.95
C LEU A 858 -14.60 -1.14 -37.46
N ASP A 859 -13.64 -1.96 -37.88
CA ASP A 859 -13.52 -2.60 -39.20
C ASP A 859 -14.35 -3.89 -39.21
N ILE A 860 -15.39 -3.97 -40.06
CA ILE A 860 -16.31 -5.11 -40.17
C ILE A 860 -15.66 -6.19 -41.05
N LEU A 861 -14.95 -7.11 -40.43
CA LEU A 861 -14.28 -8.21 -41.14
C LEU A 861 -15.26 -9.27 -41.66
N SER A 862 -14.87 -9.93 -42.76
CA SER A 862 -15.60 -11.05 -43.38
C SER A 862 -15.92 -12.16 -42.37
N GLY A 863 -17.20 -12.46 -42.16
CA GLY A 863 -17.67 -13.46 -41.20
C GLY A 863 -17.92 -12.95 -39.78
N MET A 864 -17.74 -11.65 -39.49
CA MET A 864 -18.25 -11.05 -38.25
C MET A 864 -19.78 -11.16 -38.17
N ARG A 865 -20.30 -11.11 -36.94
CA ARG A 865 -21.73 -11.12 -36.63
C ARG A 865 -22.09 -10.00 -35.68
N GLY A 866 -23.37 -9.73 -35.57
CA GLY A 866 -23.92 -8.81 -34.59
C GLY A 866 -25.44 -8.84 -34.60
N GLU A 867 -26.04 -7.90 -33.89
CA GLU A 867 -27.49 -7.74 -33.75
C GLU A 867 -27.88 -6.29 -34.05
N ALA A 868 -29.13 -6.09 -34.47
CA ALA A 868 -29.81 -4.80 -34.36
C ALA A 868 -30.94 -4.98 -33.36
N LEU A 869 -31.02 -4.10 -32.36
CA LEU A 869 -31.90 -4.25 -31.21
C LEU A 869 -32.78 -3.00 -31.05
N TYR A 870 -34.06 -3.20 -30.75
CA TYR A 870 -35.01 -2.16 -30.36
C TYR A 870 -35.35 -2.36 -28.86
N PRO A 871 -34.71 -1.59 -27.96
CA PRO A 871 -35.03 -1.64 -26.53
C PRO A 871 -36.24 -0.79 -26.18
N ASP A 872 -37.03 -1.29 -25.23
CA ASP A 872 -38.00 -0.50 -24.46
C ASP A 872 -37.34 0.12 -23.19
N PRO A 873 -38.07 0.89 -22.37
CA PRO A 873 -37.48 1.61 -21.24
C PRO A 873 -36.80 0.73 -20.18
N ASP A 874 -37.29 -0.50 -19.95
CA ASP A 874 -36.73 -1.43 -18.97
C ASP A 874 -35.81 -2.51 -19.59
N ALA A 875 -35.38 -2.25 -20.83
CA ALA A 875 -34.37 -2.97 -21.62
C ALA A 875 -34.76 -4.38 -22.09
N ASP A 876 -36.06 -4.70 -22.09
CA ASP A 876 -36.56 -5.79 -22.92
C ASP A 876 -36.54 -5.34 -24.39
N HIS A 877 -36.37 -6.27 -25.33
CA HIS A 877 -36.18 -5.89 -26.73
C HIS A 877 -36.67 -6.90 -27.76
N THR A 878 -36.93 -6.35 -28.95
CA THR A 878 -36.99 -7.11 -30.20
C THR A 878 -35.65 -6.95 -30.90
N ASP A 879 -35.07 -8.04 -31.40
CA ASP A 879 -33.78 -8.01 -32.10
C ASP A 879 -33.73 -8.93 -33.33
N VAL A 880 -32.71 -8.65 -34.16
CA VAL A 880 -32.48 -9.30 -35.44
C VAL A 880 -30.97 -9.45 -35.66
N GLN A 881 -30.50 -10.69 -35.83
CA GLN A 881 -29.10 -10.96 -36.16
C GLN A 881 -28.67 -10.45 -37.55
N TRP A 882 -27.40 -10.07 -37.66
CA TRP A 882 -26.72 -9.77 -38.91
C TRP A 882 -25.35 -10.45 -39.01
N ALA A 883 -24.88 -10.69 -40.24
CA ALA A 883 -23.60 -11.33 -40.50
C ALA A 883 -22.90 -10.75 -41.75
N ALA A 884 -21.62 -10.43 -41.62
CA ALA A 884 -20.76 -10.02 -42.72
C ALA A 884 -20.41 -11.22 -43.62
N PRO A 885 -20.44 -11.08 -44.96
CA PRO A 885 -20.15 -12.19 -45.88
C PRO A 885 -18.74 -12.79 -45.71
N ILE A 886 -18.61 -14.11 -45.79
CA ILE A 886 -17.31 -14.80 -45.72
C ILE A 886 -16.63 -14.82 -47.11
N LEU A 887 -15.42 -14.27 -47.21
CA LEU A 887 -14.64 -14.29 -48.46
C LEU A 887 -14.07 -15.70 -48.76
N PRO A 888 -14.21 -16.24 -50.00
CA PRO A 888 -13.78 -17.59 -50.33
C PRO A 888 -12.25 -17.72 -50.51
N PRO A 889 -11.63 -18.81 -50.03
CA PRO A 889 -10.17 -18.97 -50.11
C PRO A 889 -9.71 -19.37 -51.52
N PHE A 890 -8.56 -18.83 -51.94
CA PHE A 890 -7.90 -19.14 -53.20
C PHE A 890 -7.56 -20.63 -53.27
N LYS A 891 -7.86 -21.29 -54.40
CA LYS A 891 -7.59 -22.72 -54.60
C LYS A 891 -6.41 -22.91 -55.56
N SER A 892 -5.62 -23.96 -55.36
CA SER A 892 -4.51 -24.29 -56.26
C SER A 892 -5.04 -24.68 -57.65
N ILE A 893 -4.37 -24.18 -58.69
CA ILE A 893 -4.83 -24.25 -60.08
C ILE A 893 -4.31 -25.53 -60.74
N ALA A 894 -5.24 -26.43 -61.06
CA ALA A 894 -5.01 -27.76 -61.61
C ALA A 894 -4.03 -27.83 -62.81
N LEU A 895 -4.03 -26.83 -63.71
CA LEU A 895 -3.15 -26.81 -64.89
C LEU A 895 -1.74 -26.24 -64.62
N GLN A 896 -1.54 -25.69 -63.43
CA GLN A 896 -0.34 -24.96 -62.99
C GLN A 896 0.34 -25.63 -61.79
N ASP A 897 -0.36 -26.51 -61.07
CA ASP A 897 0.20 -27.35 -60.03
C ASP A 897 0.54 -28.77 -60.55
N GLY A 898 1.30 -29.51 -59.75
CA GLY A 898 1.79 -30.82 -60.15
C GLY A 898 3.06 -31.23 -59.42
N TRP A 899 3.66 -32.34 -59.83
CA TRP A 899 4.99 -32.75 -59.39
C TRP A 899 5.95 -32.89 -60.55
N ILE A 900 7.24 -32.76 -60.24
CA ILE A 900 8.34 -32.90 -61.17
C ILE A 900 9.35 -33.85 -60.53
N LEU A 901 9.68 -34.92 -61.26
CA LEU A 901 10.72 -35.88 -60.93
C LEU A 901 12.04 -35.45 -61.57
N GLU A 902 13.11 -35.62 -60.83
CA GLU A 902 14.47 -35.35 -61.28
C GLU A 902 14.89 -36.21 -62.48
N SER A 903 15.77 -35.68 -63.35
CA SER A 903 16.17 -36.35 -64.59
C SER A 903 17.06 -37.57 -64.36
N THR A 904 18.10 -37.41 -63.54
CA THR A 904 18.92 -38.47 -62.94
C THR A 904 19.24 -38.09 -61.50
N GLU A 905 19.50 -39.08 -60.65
CA GLU A 905 19.96 -38.92 -59.26
C GLU A 905 21.02 -37.80 -59.15
N THR A 906 20.85 -36.89 -58.18
CA THR A 906 21.68 -35.68 -57.92
C THR A 906 21.77 -34.61 -59.03
N SER A 907 21.07 -34.74 -60.16
CA SER A 907 21.21 -33.79 -61.30
C SER A 907 20.72 -32.36 -61.01
N ASN A 908 19.87 -32.18 -59.99
CA ASN A 908 19.10 -31.00 -59.66
C ASN A 908 18.35 -30.39 -60.86
N ARG A 909 17.87 -31.25 -61.78
CA ARG A 909 17.18 -30.87 -63.02
C ARG A 909 15.93 -31.72 -63.18
N GLY A 910 14.76 -31.11 -63.37
CA GLY A 910 13.53 -31.83 -63.67
C GLY A 910 13.62 -32.57 -65.01
N GLY A 911 13.23 -33.83 -65.03
CA GLY A 911 13.20 -34.69 -66.23
C GLY A 911 11.78 -35.07 -66.68
N THR A 912 10.88 -35.36 -65.74
CA THR A 912 9.48 -35.73 -66.02
C THR A 912 8.54 -34.96 -65.09
N LEU A 913 7.36 -34.57 -65.57
CA LEU A 913 6.35 -33.88 -64.76
C LEU A 913 4.95 -34.52 -64.89
N ASN A 914 4.07 -34.20 -63.96
CA ASN A 914 2.65 -34.52 -64.04
C ASN A 914 1.80 -33.42 -63.38
N ASN A 915 0.80 -32.92 -64.11
CA ASN A 915 -0.20 -31.93 -63.67
C ASN A 915 -1.66 -32.42 -63.84
N SER A 916 -1.87 -33.72 -64.06
CA SER A 916 -3.21 -34.29 -64.36
C SER A 916 -3.77 -35.18 -63.25
N MET A 917 -2.93 -35.60 -62.29
CA MET A 917 -3.38 -36.41 -61.16
C MET A 917 -3.98 -35.58 -60.03
N SER A 918 -4.94 -36.16 -59.30
CA SER A 918 -5.53 -35.60 -58.09
C SER A 918 -4.59 -35.57 -56.88
N THR A 919 -3.35 -36.07 -57.01
CA THR A 919 -2.33 -36.07 -55.96
C THR A 919 -0.97 -35.59 -56.45
N LEU A 920 -0.24 -34.88 -55.58
CA LEU A 920 1.13 -34.43 -55.78
C LEU A 920 2.09 -35.26 -54.93
N TRP A 921 3.27 -35.55 -55.47
CA TRP A 921 4.27 -36.44 -54.88
C TRP A 921 5.52 -35.64 -54.48
N ILE A 922 6.09 -35.97 -53.32
CA ILE A 922 7.27 -35.31 -52.73
C ILE A 922 8.08 -36.37 -51.97
N GLY A 923 9.40 -36.43 -52.16
CA GLY A 923 10.25 -37.53 -51.68
C GLY A 923 11.13 -38.04 -52.82
N ASP A 924 11.33 -39.34 -52.95
CA ASP A 924 12.15 -39.97 -54.00
C ASP A 924 11.45 -41.12 -54.76
N ASP A 925 12.08 -41.63 -55.82
CA ASP A 925 11.70 -42.85 -56.53
C ASP A 925 12.71 -43.98 -56.30
N ALA A 926 12.41 -45.21 -56.76
CA ALA A 926 13.29 -46.38 -56.62
C ALA A 926 14.63 -46.30 -57.41
N GLY A 927 14.95 -45.14 -58.00
CA GLY A 927 16.27 -44.77 -58.50
C GLY A 927 16.86 -43.56 -57.77
N ASN A 928 16.43 -43.31 -56.53
CA ASN A 928 16.77 -42.19 -55.65
C ASN A 928 16.54 -40.79 -56.27
N ARG A 929 15.66 -40.66 -57.28
CA ARG A 929 15.44 -39.38 -57.96
C ARG A 929 14.41 -38.55 -57.21
N GLN A 930 14.75 -37.32 -56.86
CA GLN A 930 13.86 -36.50 -56.04
C GLN A 930 12.59 -36.05 -56.80
N TYR A 931 11.44 -36.18 -56.15
CA TYR A 931 10.19 -35.49 -56.47
C TYR A 931 10.09 -34.14 -55.76
N ARG A 932 9.74 -33.09 -56.52
CA ARG A 932 9.32 -31.79 -55.98
C ARG A 932 7.91 -31.45 -56.48
N ALA A 933 7.04 -30.97 -55.60
CA ALA A 933 5.69 -30.52 -55.97
C ALA A 933 5.63 -29.00 -56.11
N ILE A 934 4.81 -28.51 -57.03
CA ILE A 934 4.48 -27.09 -57.21
C ILE A 934 2.99 -26.92 -56.87
N LEU A 935 2.66 -25.87 -56.12
CA LEU A 935 1.30 -25.33 -55.93
C LEU A 935 1.23 -23.95 -56.57
N SER A 936 0.11 -23.58 -57.18
CA SER A 936 -0.05 -22.30 -57.88
C SER A 936 -1.41 -21.66 -57.60
N PHE A 937 -1.40 -20.44 -57.08
CA PHE A 937 -2.61 -19.68 -56.72
C PHE A 937 -2.65 -18.38 -57.52
N ASP A 938 -3.76 -18.07 -58.18
CA ASP A 938 -3.94 -16.78 -58.85
C ASP A 938 -4.35 -15.71 -57.83
N THR A 939 -3.37 -14.94 -57.39
CA THR A 939 -3.53 -13.84 -56.43
C THR A 939 -3.70 -12.48 -57.13
N SER A 940 -3.96 -12.45 -58.44
CA SER A 940 -4.25 -11.21 -59.19
C SER A 940 -5.66 -10.67 -58.99
N ILE A 941 -6.58 -11.49 -58.46
CA ILE A 941 -7.95 -11.07 -58.13
C ILE A 941 -8.04 -10.24 -56.84
N LEU A 942 -6.93 -9.98 -56.15
CA LEU A 942 -6.89 -9.06 -55.01
C LEU A 942 -7.13 -7.63 -55.51
N PRO A 943 -8.04 -6.86 -54.89
CA PRO A 943 -8.33 -5.49 -55.31
C PRO A 943 -7.09 -4.57 -55.34
N PRO A 944 -7.02 -3.60 -56.28
CA PRO A 944 -6.02 -2.55 -56.23
C PRO A 944 -6.05 -1.82 -54.89
N GLY A 945 -4.88 -1.60 -54.27
CA GLY A 945 -4.77 -0.96 -52.96
C GLY A 945 -4.83 -1.91 -51.75
N ALA A 946 -5.36 -3.13 -51.91
CA ALA A 946 -5.56 -4.08 -50.81
C ALA A 946 -4.32 -4.27 -49.91
N VAL A 947 -4.48 -4.03 -48.61
CA VAL A 947 -3.47 -4.24 -47.56
C VAL A 947 -3.74 -5.59 -46.88
N ILE A 948 -2.82 -6.53 -47.10
CA ILE A 948 -2.90 -7.90 -46.56
C ILE A 948 -2.66 -7.87 -45.04
N THR A 949 -3.60 -8.43 -44.27
CA THR A 949 -3.56 -8.55 -42.81
C THR A 949 -3.21 -9.95 -42.33
N SER A 950 -3.58 -10.99 -43.09
CA SER A 950 -3.26 -12.40 -42.78
C SER A 950 -3.01 -13.21 -44.04
N VAL A 951 -2.13 -14.20 -43.96
CA VAL A 951 -1.93 -15.20 -45.03
C VAL A 951 -1.72 -16.58 -44.41
N THR A 952 -2.49 -17.57 -44.86
CA THR A 952 -2.35 -18.97 -44.46
C THR A 952 -2.34 -19.90 -45.67
N LEU A 953 -1.24 -20.66 -45.85
CA LEU A 953 -1.15 -21.73 -46.86
C LEU A 953 -1.59 -23.07 -46.25
N LYS A 954 -2.52 -23.76 -46.91
CA LYS A 954 -3.08 -25.05 -46.47
C LYS A 954 -2.97 -26.10 -47.57
N PHE A 955 -2.41 -27.27 -47.27
CA PHE A 955 -2.43 -28.41 -48.20
C PHE A 955 -2.68 -29.72 -47.45
N LYS A 956 -3.43 -30.64 -48.08
CA LYS A 956 -3.99 -31.80 -47.40
C LYS A 956 -3.26 -33.09 -47.77
N TYR A 957 -2.88 -33.86 -46.77
CA TYR A 957 -2.32 -35.20 -46.91
C TYR A 957 -3.33 -36.15 -47.57
N SER A 958 -2.86 -36.94 -48.53
CA SER A 958 -3.63 -37.93 -49.28
C SER A 958 -3.10 -39.36 -49.12
N GLY A 959 -1.88 -39.57 -48.62
CA GLY A 959 -1.29 -40.90 -48.45
C GLY A 959 0.24 -40.90 -48.53
N ARG A 960 0.82 -42.11 -48.63
CA ARG A 960 2.26 -42.29 -48.88
C ARG A 960 2.56 -43.47 -49.83
N THR A 961 3.82 -43.59 -50.25
CA THR A 961 4.48 -44.83 -50.72
C THR A 961 5.74 -45.01 -49.85
N GLY A 962 6.18 -46.25 -49.62
CA GLY A 962 7.44 -46.50 -48.90
C GLY A 962 7.43 -46.09 -47.42
N THR A 963 8.64 -45.85 -46.91
CA THR A 963 8.87 -45.22 -45.61
C THR A 963 8.41 -43.76 -45.67
N LEU A 964 8.15 -43.15 -44.52
CA LEU A 964 7.69 -41.77 -44.49
C LEU A 964 8.88 -40.82 -44.74
N PRO A 965 8.85 -39.92 -45.75
CA PRO A 965 9.98 -39.04 -46.02
C PRO A 965 10.37 -38.13 -44.84
N PHE A 966 9.42 -37.78 -43.95
CA PHE A 966 9.74 -37.04 -42.73
C PHE A 966 10.73 -37.76 -41.78
N SER A 967 10.82 -39.10 -41.84
CA SER A 967 11.80 -39.89 -41.07
C SER A 967 13.12 -40.13 -41.81
N THR A 968 13.13 -40.11 -43.14
CA THR A 968 14.32 -40.47 -43.95
C THR A 968 14.99 -39.23 -44.57
N HIS A 969 14.19 -38.33 -45.15
CA HIS A 969 14.60 -37.13 -45.88
C HIS A 969 14.56 -35.83 -45.03
N GLY A 970 14.05 -35.89 -43.80
CA GLY A 970 14.01 -34.76 -42.86
C GLY A 970 12.77 -33.86 -42.99
N ASN A 971 12.90 -32.57 -42.70
CA ASN A 971 11.77 -31.63 -42.76
C ASN A 971 11.32 -31.38 -44.21
N LEU A 972 10.03 -31.11 -44.37
CA LEU A 972 9.47 -30.62 -45.64
C LEU A 972 9.70 -29.11 -45.73
N LEU A 973 10.43 -28.68 -46.75
CA LEU A 973 10.74 -27.29 -47.01
C LEU A 973 9.75 -26.71 -48.03
N VAL A 974 9.29 -25.49 -47.76
CA VAL A 974 8.38 -24.73 -48.62
C VAL A 974 9.12 -23.51 -49.16
N ASP A 975 9.52 -23.55 -50.42
CA ASP A 975 10.03 -22.37 -51.12
C ASP A 975 8.84 -21.55 -51.67
N VAL A 976 8.90 -20.22 -51.67
CA VAL A 976 7.88 -19.34 -52.28
C VAL A 976 8.46 -18.56 -53.48
N ARG A 977 7.62 -18.35 -54.49
CA ARG A 977 7.89 -17.48 -55.63
C ARG A 977 6.75 -16.46 -55.78
N LYS A 978 7.13 -15.18 -55.78
CA LYS A 978 6.30 -14.06 -56.21
C LYS A 978 6.28 -14.06 -57.75
N GLY A 979 5.27 -14.69 -58.34
CA GLY A 979 5.27 -15.10 -59.75
C GLY A 979 5.48 -16.61 -59.91
N ALA A 980 5.89 -17.04 -61.11
CA ALA A 980 6.15 -18.45 -61.42
C ALA A 980 7.64 -18.82 -61.36
N PHE A 981 7.98 -20.07 -61.01
CA PHE A 981 9.36 -20.52 -60.80
C PHE A 981 10.21 -20.54 -62.09
N SER A 982 9.61 -20.94 -63.22
CA SER A 982 10.20 -20.90 -64.57
C SER A 982 9.84 -19.64 -65.36
N ASN A 983 9.19 -18.67 -64.72
CA ASN A 983 8.52 -17.51 -65.34
C ASN A 983 7.37 -17.87 -66.32
N ASN A 984 6.91 -19.13 -66.33
CA ASN A 984 5.67 -19.57 -66.97
C ASN A 984 4.73 -20.12 -65.88
N PRO A 985 3.46 -19.66 -65.78
CA PRO A 985 2.54 -20.14 -64.75
C PRO A 985 2.14 -21.61 -64.91
N SER A 986 2.16 -22.17 -66.12
CA SER A 986 1.93 -23.61 -66.34
C SER A 986 3.16 -24.42 -65.98
N LEU A 987 2.97 -25.56 -65.29
CA LEU A 987 4.05 -26.41 -64.79
C LEU A 987 5.08 -26.79 -65.89
N GLN A 988 6.35 -26.48 -65.64
CA GLN A 988 7.50 -26.77 -66.51
C GLN A 988 8.55 -27.61 -65.78
N LEU A 989 9.32 -28.41 -66.53
CA LEU A 989 10.51 -29.09 -66.00
C LEU A 989 11.54 -28.11 -65.39
N GLY A 990 11.49 -26.84 -65.79
CA GLY A 990 12.30 -25.75 -65.23
C GLY A 990 11.96 -25.40 -63.78
N ASP A 991 10.72 -25.57 -63.32
CA ASP A 991 10.29 -25.15 -61.97
C ASP A 991 11.02 -25.93 -60.87
N PHE A 992 11.43 -27.16 -61.16
CA PHE A 992 12.25 -28.00 -60.29
C PHE A 992 13.46 -27.26 -59.72
N ARG A 993 14.12 -26.45 -60.55
CA ARG A 993 15.30 -25.64 -60.20
C ARG A 993 15.11 -24.12 -60.35
N GLY A 994 13.87 -23.67 -60.57
CA GLY A 994 13.55 -22.25 -60.69
C GLY A 994 13.95 -21.49 -59.42
N ALA A 995 14.40 -20.25 -59.57
CA ALA A 995 14.85 -19.45 -58.44
C ALA A 995 13.64 -19.00 -57.59
N ALA A 996 13.58 -19.40 -56.33
CA ALA A 996 12.58 -18.91 -55.40
C ALA A 996 12.75 -17.40 -55.13
N THR A 997 11.68 -16.72 -54.72
CA THR A 997 11.80 -15.40 -54.08
C THR A 997 12.34 -15.56 -52.65
N LYS A 998 11.90 -16.61 -51.95
CA LYS A 998 12.49 -17.04 -50.67
C LYS A 998 12.52 -18.57 -50.63
N ASN A 999 13.71 -19.15 -50.57
CA ASN A 999 13.91 -20.58 -50.30
C ASN A 999 13.59 -20.87 -48.83
N ALA A 1000 12.99 -22.02 -48.55
CA ALA A 1000 12.60 -22.47 -47.20
C ALA A 1000 11.93 -21.34 -46.39
N LEU A 1001 10.87 -20.75 -46.93
CA LEU A 1001 9.99 -19.83 -46.20
C LEU A 1001 9.43 -20.51 -44.95
N PHE A 1002 9.08 -21.79 -45.08
CA PHE A 1002 8.77 -22.69 -43.98
C PHE A 1002 9.64 -23.95 -44.06
N SER A 1003 9.93 -24.51 -42.88
CA SER A 1003 10.54 -25.84 -42.69
C SER A 1003 9.65 -26.57 -41.69
N ILE A 1004 8.92 -27.59 -42.14
CA ILE A 1004 7.88 -28.22 -41.33
C ILE A 1004 8.15 -29.69 -41.05
N THR A 1005 7.70 -30.11 -39.88
CA THR A 1005 7.65 -31.50 -39.42
C THR A 1005 6.30 -32.13 -39.79
N ASN A 1006 6.06 -33.39 -39.40
CA ASN A 1006 4.88 -34.17 -39.80
C ASN A 1006 3.55 -33.79 -39.07
N THR A 1007 3.45 -32.57 -38.52
CA THR A 1007 2.28 -32.10 -37.77
C THR A 1007 1.11 -31.74 -38.71
N LYS A 1008 -0.09 -32.22 -38.41
CA LYS A 1008 -1.31 -32.01 -39.21
C LYS A 1008 -2.53 -31.84 -38.33
N VAL A 1009 -3.48 -31.01 -38.78
CA VAL A 1009 -4.82 -30.86 -38.18
C VAL A 1009 -5.86 -31.31 -39.21
N TYR A 1010 -6.66 -32.34 -38.90
CA TYR A 1010 -7.61 -32.97 -39.84
C TYR A 1010 -7.01 -33.29 -41.24
N ASN A 1011 -5.81 -33.86 -41.25
CA ASN A 1011 -4.97 -34.14 -42.43
C ASN A 1011 -4.45 -32.90 -43.20
N TRP A 1012 -4.69 -31.67 -42.75
CA TRP A 1012 -4.09 -30.46 -43.32
C TRP A 1012 -2.75 -30.13 -42.67
N TYR A 1013 -1.76 -29.81 -43.50
CA TYR A 1013 -0.66 -28.93 -43.12
C TYR A 1013 -1.17 -27.49 -43.25
N ILE A 1014 -0.96 -26.66 -42.23
CA ILE A 1014 -1.46 -25.29 -42.13
C ILE A 1014 -0.27 -24.40 -41.76
N LEU A 1015 0.03 -23.40 -42.60
CA LEU A 1015 1.22 -22.56 -42.50
C LEU A 1015 0.83 -21.09 -42.50
N THR A 1016 0.90 -20.47 -41.33
CA THR A 1016 0.59 -19.04 -41.14
C THR A 1016 1.84 -18.20 -41.37
N PHE A 1017 1.69 -17.11 -42.13
CA PHE A 1017 2.78 -16.20 -42.47
C PHE A 1017 2.92 -15.13 -41.39
N SER A 1018 4.15 -14.68 -41.11
CA SER A 1018 4.36 -13.43 -40.36
C SER A 1018 4.18 -12.20 -41.25
N PRO A 1019 3.87 -11.01 -40.70
CA PRO A 1019 3.57 -9.82 -41.51
C PRO A 1019 4.66 -9.45 -42.55
N ALA A 1020 5.93 -9.60 -42.18
CA ALA A 1020 7.06 -9.36 -43.10
C ALA A 1020 7.04 -10.28 -44.34
N GLN A 1021 6.45 -11.48 -44.23
CA GLN A 1021 6.36 -12.47 -45.29
C GLN A 1021 5.21 -12.21 -46.28
N PHE A 1022 4.23 -11.36 -45.94
CA PHE A 1022 3.13 -11.00 -46.85
C PHE A 1022 3.66 -10.35 -48.15
N ASN A 1023 4.84 -9.72 -48.09
CA ASN A 1023 5.53 -9.14 -49.24
C ASN A 1023 5.89 -10.16 -50.34
N TYR A 1024 5.92 -11.46 -50.03
CA TYR A 1024 6.16 -12.53 -51.01
C TYR A 1024 4.91 -12.89 -51.85
N ILE A 1025 3.72 -12.40 -51.48
CA ILE A 1025 2.49 -12.61 -52.26
C ILE A 1025 2.48 -11.70 -53.49
N ASN A 1026 2.11 -12.27 -54.64
CA ASN A 1026 2.07 -11.59 -55.92
C ASN A 1026 0.68 -11.00 -56.20
N ARG A 1027 0.45 -9.75 -55.79
CA ARG A 1027 -0.86 -9.07 -55.96
C ARG A 1027 -1.28 -8.81 -57.42
N THR A 1028 -0.41 -9.07 -58.41
CA THR A 1028 -0.69 -8.82 -59.84
C THR A 1028 -0.53 -10.07 -60.71
N GLY A 1029 -0.57 -11.27 -60.13
CA GLY A 1029 -0.39 -12.52 -60.86
C GLY A 1029 -0.39 -13.73 -59.94
N VAL A 1030 0.17 -14.85 -60.40
CA VAL A 1030 0.25 -16.07 -59.59
C VAL A 1030 1.28 -15.97 -58.46
N THR A 1031 0.99 -16.60 -57.32
CA THR A 1031 1.94 -16.93 -56.26
C THR A 1031 2.15 -18.44 -56.27
N GLN A 1032 3.38 -18.89 -56.45
CA GLN A 1032 3.72 -20.32 -56.48
C GLN A 1032 4.52 -20.75 -55.24
N PHE A 1033 4.30 -21.99 -54.82
CA PHE A 1033 5.05 -22.65 -53.76
C PHE A 1033 5.66 -23.95 -54.26
N ARG A 1034 6.92 -24.22 -53.89
CA ARG A 1034 7.60 -25.48 -54.19
C ARG A 1034 7.85 -26.25 -52.90
N LEU A 1035 7.37 -27.49 -52.86
CA LEU A 1035 7.50 -28.41 -51.74
C LEU A 1035 8.58 -29.45 -52.07
N ARG A 1036 9.57 -29.58 -51.19
CA ARG A 1036 10.71 -30.52 -51.31
C ARG A 1036 11.23 -30.87 -49.93
N PHE A 1037 11.83 -32.04 -49.75
CA PHE A 1037 12.46 -32.37 -48.46
C PHE A 1037 13.84 -31.68 -48.31
N THR A 1038 14.35 -31.69 -47.07
CA THR A 1038 15.68 -31.17 -46.74
C THR A 1038 16.79 -31.96 -47.43
N LYS A 1039 16.67 -33.28 -47.48
CA LYS A 1039 17.49 -34.16 -48.33
C LYS A 1039 16.78 -34.45 -49.66
N ASP A 1040 17.58 -34.84 -50.64
CA ASP A 1040 17.16 -35.37 -51.94
C ASP A 1040 16.56 -36.77 -51.83
N ASP A 1041 17.28 -37.69 -51.19
CA ASP A 1041 16.92 -39.11 -51.04
C ASP A 1041 17.36 -39.70 -49.67
N ASN A 1042 17.27 -41.02 -49.52
CA ASN A 1042 17.83 -41.78 -48.39
C ASN A 1042 18.88 -42.86 -48.78
N ASN A 1043 19.22 -42.98 -50.08
CA ASN A 1043 20.07 -44.00 -50.71
C ASN A 1043 19.63 -45.48 -50.55
N ASP A 1044 18.37 -45.79 -50.25
CA ASP A 1044 17.88 -47.17 -50.03
C ASP A 1044 17.36 -47.90 -51.29
N PHE A 1045 17.26 -47.20 -52.44
CA PHE A 1045 16.70 -47.70 -53.72
C PHE A 1045 15.22 -48.16 -53.62
N GLY A 1046 14.52 -47.76 -52.56
CA GLY A 1046 13.07 -47.76 -52.41
C GLY A 1046 12.47 -46.44 -52.89
N ALA A 1047 11.16 -46.28 -52.74
CA ALA A 1047 10.46 -45.05 -53.10
C ALA A 1047 9.66 -44.52 -51.90
N ASP A 1048 10.24 -43.59 -51.16
CA ASP A 1048 9.63 -42.89 -50.04
C ASP A 1048 8.90 -41.65 -50.57
N ILE A 1049 7.57 -41.73 -50.67
CA ILE A 1049 6.77 -40.64 -51.27
C ILE A 1049 5.69 -40.17 -50.30
N LEU A 1050 5.70 -38.88 -49.97
CA LEU A 1050 4.58 -38.15 -49.39
C LEU A 1050 3.60 -37.77 -50.49
N LYS A 1051 2.32 -38.14 -50.35
CA LYS A 1051 1.25 -37.75 -51.27
C LYS A 1051 0.34 -36.72 -50.61
N ILE A 1052 0.14 -35.60 -51.29
CA ILE A 1052 -0.84 -34.56 -50.93
C ILE A 1052 -1.87 -34.42 -52.06
N PHE A 1053 -3.01 -33.81 -51.82
CA PHE A 1053 -3.98 -33.51 -52.88
C PHE A 1053 -3.52 -32.35 -53.78
N SER A 1054 -3.90 -32.37 -55.06
CA SER A 1054 -3.65 -31.31 -56.04
C SER A 1054 -4.89 -30.44 -56.30
N GLY A 1055 -4.76 -29.42 -57.15
CA GLY A 1055 -5.88 -28.64 -57.69
C GLY A 1055 -6.86 -29.47 -58.54
N ASN A 1056 -6.44 -30.63 -59.04
CA ASN A 1056 -7.31 -31.60 -59.72
C ASN A 1056 -8.20 -32.39 -58.75
N ALA A 1057 -8.00 -32.29 -57.42
CA ALA A 1057 -8.85 -32.96 -56.44
C ALA A 1057 -10.25 -32.32 -56.32
N GLY A 1058 -11.18 -33.01 -55.65
CA GLY A 1058 -12.47 -32.45 -55.26
C GLY A 1058 -12.31 -31.21 -54.35
N ALA A 1059 -13.25 -30.26 -54.45
CA ALA A 1059 -13.10 -28.92 -53.87
C ALA A 1059 -12.75 -28.87 -52.35
N ALA A 1060 -13.27 -29.83 -51.57
CA ALA A 1060 -12.99 -29.98 -50.14
C ALA A 1060 -11.55 -30.45 -49.79
N ASN A 1061 -10.78 -30.92 -50.78
CA ASN A 1061 -9.44 -31.46 -50.61
C ASN A 1061 -8.34 -30.64 -51.32
N ARG A 1062 -8.71 -29.72 -52.24
CA ARG A 1062 -7.75 -28.88 -52.98
C ARG A 1062 -6.90 -28.03 -52.02
N PRO A 1063 -5.58 -27.89 -52.24
CA PRO A 1063 -4.75 -26.91 -51.54
C PRO A 1063 -5.33 -25.50 -51.64
N GLN A 1064 -5.12 -24.71 -50.59
CA GLN A 1064 -5.75 -23.41 -50.37
C GLN A 1064 -4.71 -22.39 -49.94
N LEU A 1065 -4.86 -21.16 -50.41
CA LEU A 1065 -4.20 -19.99 -49.85
C LEU A 1065 -5.30 -19.08 -49.33
N VAL A 1066 -5.34 -18.86 -48.02
CA VAL A 1066 -6.26 -17.92 -47.38
C VAL A 1066 -5.52 -16.60 -47.26
N ILE A 1067 -6.13 -15.50 -47.70
CA ILE A 1067 -5.58 -14.15 -47.61
C ILE A 1067 -6.69 -13.26 -47.07
N GLU A 1068 -6.46 -12.64 -45.92
CA GLU A 1068 -7.31 -11.58 -45.38
C GLU A 1068 -6.64 -10.24 -45.70
N TYR A 1069 -7.46 -9.24 -46.00
CA TYR A 1069 -7.02 -7.90 -46.38
C TYR A 1069 -8.15 -6.89 -46.16
N TYR A 1070 -7.79 -5.63 -45.97
CA TYR A 1070 -8.68 -4.47 -46.11
C TYR A 1070 -8.24 -3.62 -47.31
N ILE A 1071 -9.04 -2.62 -47.69
CA ILE A 1071 -8.68 -1.61 -48.70
C ILE A 1071 -8.65 -0.25 -47.98
N PRO A 1072 -7.52 0.49 -47.98
CA PRO A 1072 -7.44 1.85 -47.43
C PRO A 1072 -8.14 2.91 -48.28
#